data_AF-A0A368KXR2-F1
#
_entry.id   AF-A0A368KXR2-F1
#
_cell.length_a   1.000
_cell.length_b   1.000
_cell.length_c   1.000
_cell.angle_alpha   90.00
_cell.angle_beta   90.00
_cell.angle_gamma   90.00
#
_symmetry.space_group_name_H-M   'P 1'
#
loop_
_entity.id
_entity.type
_entity.pdbx_description
1 polymer ?
#
loop_
_entity_poly.entity_id
_entity_poly.type
_entity_poly.pdbx_seq_one_letter_code
_entity_poly.pdbx_strand_id
1 'polypeptide(L)'
;MTRPTSFAALILGLSVSLLASSVASAAPKLELKKGDKIVYIGNTLAERMQYFPHFETRLQARFPELNLTVRDLGWSADELTLRPRSKNFDDHGTRLVDHKPDVIFAFFGFNESFAGKEGLPKFEKDLEQFIKKTQETKYNGKAPQLVLVSPIPHEDLHSRFLPDGKQNNENLAAYTKLMQAVAERNNVPFADMFTAMQPAMDQDTNLTINGVHLNDEGYQVFGKLLDEDLFGPAPQYKTELAKLYPEVKEKDLQFFYDHRAVNGYYIYGDRKNPFGVVNFPAEFEKLRKMIVNRDHRIWQVANGESVPAEIDDSNTGEFTRIETNVNRPVDIFSPESEQKTFSLPEGYEINLFASEVEFPELENPVQLAFDAKGRLWVTTMQNYPMYLPGTPPDDKILILEDTDNDGTADKSITFADGLHVPTGIEIGDGGAYVAQQPNLMFLKDTDGDDKADERTLILHGFDSADSHHSISAFTWGPGGGLYFQEGTFHHSQVETPYGPERLKNAGIFRFEPLTDKLDVFVSYGFANPWGHTFDDWGQNFVADASGGANYYGTAFSGDVVYPHKHGSMQQFLKKQWRPTAGCELVSSRNFPESAQGNYLLNNCIGFQGILQYKMKDDGSGFHADPVDPLLVSKDTSFRPVDIQFGPDGALYIVDWYNPLVGHMQHSLRDPKRDKHHGRIWRIRYTGNDLVKAPQIADQPIEALLELLKEPEYRTRYRVRRELRNHDPDKVSAAVDTWISELDENDPNYSHNMLEGLWVKQNLDVVDTELLKRMLTDGDFRARAAATRVLCYWRDRVPGALDLLEVQVNDEHPRVRLEAIRALSFFDGEDLDRAQEIALQSLIHDQDYYLEYTLKETLATLEKRANQE
;
A
#
# COMPACT_ATOMS: atom_id res chain seq x y z
N MET A 1 75.98 -39.30 -29.55
CA MET A 1 76.00 -40.77 -29.53
C MET A 1 74.54 -41.20 -29.55
N THR A 2 73.97 -41.96 -30.48
CA THR A 2 74.42 -42.88 -31.53
C THR A 2 73.28 -42.97 -32.57
N ARG A 3 73.68 -43.02 -33.86
CA ARG A 3 72.90 -43.20 -35.11
C ARG A 3 72.16 -44.56 -35.19
N PRO A 4 71.52 -44.95 -36.33
CA PRO A 4 70.57 -44.28 -37.27
C PRO A 4 69.45 -45.26 -37.76
N THR A 5 68.63 -44.85 -38.76
CA THR A 5 68.07 -45.59 -39.93
C THR A 5 66.61 -45.17 -40.17
N SER A 6 66.02 -45.05 -41.36
CA SER A 6 66.41 -44.88 -42.77
C SER A 6 65.08 -44.68 -43.55
N PHE A 7 65.17 -44.19 -44.80
CA PHE A 7 64.19 -44.28 -45.90
C PHE A 7 63.02 -43.26 -46.04
N ALA A 8 63.26 -42.35 -47.01
CA ALA A 8 62.50 -42.13 -48.26
C ALA A 8 61.01 -41.70 -48.25
N ALA A 9 60.82 -40.45 -48.67
CA ALA A 9 59.79 -39.84 -49.52
C ALA A 9 58.49 -40.62 -49.88
N LEU A 10 57.33 -39.98 -49.67
CA LEU A 10 56.36 -39.68 -50.74
C LEU A 10 55.29 -38.67 -50.27
N ILE A 11 54.87 -37.81 -51.20
CA ILE A 11 53.75 -36.87 -51.12
C ILE A 11 52.42 -37.65 -50.97
N LEU A 12 51.60 -37.29 -49.99
CA LEU A 12 50.16 -37.56 -50.02
C LEU A 12 49.40 -36.43 -49.29
N GLY A 13 48.37 -35.90 -49.95
CA GLY A 13 47.53 -34.84 -49.43
C GLY A 13 46.80 -35.25 -48.15
N LEU A 14 46.68 -34.30 -47.22
CA LEU A 14 45.83 -34.40 -46.04
C LEU A 14 44.70 -33.40 -46.19
N SER A 15 43.54 -33.96 -46.49
CA SER A 15 42.20 -33.40 -46.33
C SER A 15 42.04 -32.80 -44.93
N VAL A 16 41.76 -31.49 -44.89
CA VAL A 16 41.30 -30.79 -43.70
C VAL A 16 39.84 -31.18 -43.48
N SER A 17 39.60 -32.09 -42.53
CA SER A 17 38.26 -32.37 -42.03
C SER A 17 37.87 -31.27 -41.05
N LEU A 18 37.11 -30.29 -41.54
CA LEU A 18 36.33 -29.37 -40.71
C LEU A 18 35.30 -30.20 -39.92
N LEU A 19 35.61 -30.52 -38.67
CA LEU A 19 34.59 -30.90 -37.69
C LEU A 19 33.86 -29.61 -37.29
N ALA A 20 32.89 -29.21 -38.09
CA ALA A 20 31.84 -28.32 -37.65
C ALA A 20 31.02 -29.10 -36.61
N SER A 21 31.25 -28.81 -35.34
CA SER A 21 30.34 -29.15 -34.26
C SER A 21 29.02 -28.43 -34.52
N SER A 22 28.09 -29.11 -35.19
CA SER A 22 26.70 -28.70 -35.27
C SER A 22 26.12 -28.78 -33.87
N VAL A 23 26.09 -27.64 -33.16
CA VAL A 23 25.20 -27.47 -32.01
C VAL A 23 23.80 -27.59 -32.58
N ALA A 24 23.16 -28.74 -32.37
CA ALA A 24 21.77 -28.92 -32.72
C ALA A 24 20.97 -27.95 -31.83
N SER A 25 20.52 -26.83 -32.41
CA SER A 25 19.58 -25.93 -31.74
C SER A 25 18.33 -26.73 -31.44
N ALA A 26 17.95 -26.83 -30.16
CA ALA A 26 16.66 -27.38 -29.79
C ALA A 26 15.54 -26.60 -30.49
N ALA A 27 14.47 -27.29 -30.89
CA ALA A 27 13.31 -26.64 -31.47
C ALA A 27 12.63 -25.72 -30.44
N PRO A 28 12.03 -24.58 -30.85
CA PRO A 28 11.37 -23.68 -29.92
C PRO A 28 10.22 -24.40 -29.20
N LYS A 29 10.04 -24.11 -27.90
CA LYS A 29 8.95 -24.66 -27.09
C LYS A 29 7.59 -24.07 -27.47
N LEU A 30 7.59 -22.88 -28.07
CA LEU A 30 6.39 -22.17 -28.50
C LEU A 30 6.56 -21.62 -29.92
N GLU A 31 5.54 -21.81 -30.75
CA GLU A 31 5.43 -21.18 -32.06
C GLU A 31 4.33 -20.12 -32.02
N LEU A 32 4.66 -18.90 -32.45
CA LEU A 32 3.73 -17.78 -32.60
C LEU A 32 3.40 -17.55 -34.07
N LYS A 33 2.18 -17.04 -34.33
CA LYS A 33 1.66 -16.78 -35.68
C LYS A 33 1.29 -15.32 -35.82
N LYS A 34 1.18 -14.90 -37.08
CA LYS A 34 0.79 -13.54 -37.42
C LYS A 34 -0.61 -13.23 -36.89
N GLY A 35 -0.72 -12.16 -36.11
CA GLY A 35 -1.95 -11.68 -35.49
C GLY A 35 -2.36 -12.42 -34.22
N ASP A 36 -1.49 -13.27 -33.65
CA ASP A 36 -1.78 -13.94 -32.40
C ASP A 36 -2.00 -12.93 -31.27
N LYS A 37 -3.04 -13.19 -30.49
CA LYS A 37 -3.36 -12.46 -29.26
C LYS A 37 -2.80 -13.19 -28.05
N ILE A 38 -1.82 -12.56 -27.41
CA ILE A 38 -1.13 -13.08 -26.24
C ILE A 38 -1.77 -12.46 -25.00
N VAL A 39 -2.10 -13.29 -24.01
CA VAL A 39 -2.62 -12.82 -22.73
C VAL A 39 -1.80 -13.39 -21.57
N TYR A 40 -1.38 -12.52 -20.66
CA TYR A 40 -0.76 -12.93 -19.40
C TYR A 40 -1.85 -13.01 -18.33
N ILE A 41 -1.80 -14.06 -17.50
CA ILE A 41 -2.63 -14.20 -16.30
C ILE A 41 -1.78 -14.74 -15.17
N GLY A 42 -2.18 -14.43 -13.94
CA GLY A 42 -1.51 -14.96 -12.78
C GLY A 42 -1.29 -13.90 -11.73
N ASN A 43 -0.29 -14.13 -10.93
CA ASN A 43 -0.01 -13.46 -9.69
C ASN A 43 0.82 -12.17 -9.88
N THR A 44 1.41 -11.61 -8.82
CA THR A 44 2.12 -10.32 -8.89
C THR A 44 3.30 -10.31 -9.86
N LEU A 45 3.97 -11.46 -10.08
CA LEU A 45 5.03 -11.58 -11.09
C LEU A 45 4.53 -11.24 -12.49
N ALA A 46 3.31 -11.71 -12.83
CA ALA A 46 2.65 -11.37 -14.08
C ALA A 46 2.28 -9.90 -14.09
N GLU A 47 1.49 -9.47 -13.10
CA GLU A 47 0.90 -8.13 -13.07
C GLU A 47 1.94 -7.01 -13.19
N ARG A 48 3.10 -7.14 -12.55
CA ARG A 48 4.14 -6.12 -12.59
C ARG A 48 4.84 -6.01 -13.94
N MET A 49 4.65 -6.95 -14.87
CA MET A 49 5.13 -6.79 -16.26
C MET A 49 4.43 -5.63 -16.97
N GLN A 50 3.26 -5.17 -16.51
CA GLN A 50 2.65 -3.94 -17.02
C GLN A 50 3.48 -2.67 -16.72
N TYR A 51 4.29 -2.69 -15.66
CA TYR A 51 5.15 -1.57 -15.26
C TYR A 51 6.56 -1.70 -15.85
N PHE A 52 7.00 -2.94 -16.05
CA PHE A 52 8.32 -3.32 -16.53
C PHE A 52 8.23 -4.30 -17.72
N PRO A 53 7.72 -3.86 -18.89
CA PRO A 53 7.31 -4.75 -19.98
C PRO A 53 8.48 -5.24 -20.86
N HIS A 54 9.57 -5.67 -20.22
CA HIS A 54 10.77 -6.16 -20.90
C HIS A 54 10.51 -7.42 -21.72
N PHE A 55 9.62 -8.30 -21.25
CA PHE A 55 9.27 -9.52 -22.00
C PHE A 55 8.49 -9.21 -23.28
N GLU A 56 7.43 -8.40 -23.22
CA GLU A 56 6.70 -7.97 -24.42
C GLU A 56 7.63 -7.21 -25.39
N THR A 57 8.47 -6.31 -24.87
CA THR A 57 9.45 -5.58 -25.69
C THR A 57 10.32 -6.54 -26.50
N ARG A 58 10.76 -7.64 -25.90
CA ARG A 58 11.54 -8.68 -26.59
C ARG A 58 10.70 -9.47 -27.59
N LEU A 59 9.47 -9.84 -27.25
CA LEU A 59 8.56 -10.52 -28.19
C LEU A 59 8.35 -9.70 -29.45
N GLN A 60 8.05 -8.40 -29.31
CA GLN A 60 7.82 -7.50 -30.43
C GLN A 60 9.09 -7.31 -31.27
N ALA A 61 10.26 -7.18 -30.63
CA ALA A 61 11.54 -7.07 -31.35
C ALA A 61 11.97 -8.36 -32.06
N ARG A 62 11.67 -9.53 -31.48
CA ARG A 62 11.97 -10.86 -32.03
C ARG A 62 11.08 -11.20 -33.24
N PHE A 63 9.81 -10.79 -33.20
CA PHE A 63 8.79 -11.14 -34.19
C PHE A 63 8.12 -9.92 -34.84
N PRO A 64 8.91 -8.98 -35.43
CA PRO A 64 8.38 -7.70 -35.89
C PRO A 64 7.35 -7.83 -37.02
N GLU A 65 7.35 -8.93 -37.79
CA GLU A 65 6.40 -9.19 -38.87
C GLU A 65 5.10 -9.88 -38.45
N LEU A 66 5.00 -10.33 -37.20
CA LEU A 66 3.85 -11.09 -36.71
C LEU A 66 2.71 -10.19 -36.23
N ASN A 67 2.91 -8.88 -36.01
CA ASN A 67 1.87 -7.96 -35.54
C ASN A 67 1.14 -8.51 -34.29
N LEU A 68 1.91 -8.88 -33.27
CA LEU A 68 1.40 -9.48 -32.04
C LEU A 68 0.70 -8.41 -31.19
N THR A 69 -0.39 -8.79 -30.51
CA THR A 69 -0.98 -7.97 -29.45
C THR A 69 -0.85 -8.68 -28.11
N VAL A 70 -0.38 -7.98 -27.09
CA VAL A 70 -0.24 -8.52 -25.73
C VAL A 70 -1.16 -7.77 -24.78
N ARG A 71 -1.82 -8.48 -23.87
CA ARG A 71 -2.62 -7.90 -22.78
C ARG A 71 -2.30 -8.60 -21.47
N ASP A 72 -2.03 -7.82 -20.44
CA ASP A 72 -1.71 -8.34 -19.11
C ASP A 72 -2.92 -8.30 -18.18
N LEU A 73 -3.49 -9.46 -17.88
CA LEU A 73 -4.59 -9.62 -16.91
C LEU A 73 -4.08 -10.21 -15.59
N GLY A 74 -2.77 -10.11 -15.32
CA GLY A 74 -2.20 -10.43 -14.03
C GLY A 74 -2.87 -9.64 -12.91
N TRP A 75 -2.99 -10.25 -11.74
CA TRP A 75 -3.56 -9.63 -10.55
C TRP A 75 -2.86 -10.18 -9.32
N SER A 76 -2.43 -9.28 -8.44
CA SER A 76 -1.63 -9.64 -7.27
C SER A 76 -2.30 -10.69 -6.40
N ALA A 77 -1.50 -11.61 -5.88
CA ALA A 77 -1.92 -12.71 -5.03
C ALA A 77 -2.96 -13.66 -5.65
N ASP A 78 -3.14 -13.65 -6.98
CA ASP A 78 -3.99 -14.64 -7.65
C ASP A 78 -3.42 -16.06 -7.50
N GLU A 79 -4.32 -16.97 -7.15
CA GLU A 79 -4.07 -18.42 -7.16
C GLU A 79 -4.90 -19.07 -8.26
N LEU A 80 -4.66 -20.36 -8.52
CA LEU A 80 -5.47 -21.15 -9.45
C LEU A 80 -6.97 -21.12 -9.10
N THR A 81 -7.31 -21.14 -7.82
CA THR A 81 -8.71 -21.26 -7.33
C THR A 81 -9.23 -20.07 -6.52
N LEU A 82 -8.36 -19.18 -6.06
CA LEU A 82 -8.72 -18.02 -5.24
C LEU A 82 -8.35 -16.73 -5.97
N ARG A 83 -9.37 -16.03 -6.47
CA ARG A 83 -9.24 -14.77 -7.24
C ARG A 83 -10.37 -13.81 -6.86
N PRO A 84 -10.43 -13.34 -5.61
CA PRO A 84 -11.44 -12.37 -5.19
C PRO A 84 -11.33 -11.10 -6.06
N ARG A 85 -12.50 -10.60 -6.46
CA ARG A 85 -12.66 -9.36 -7.21
C ARG A 85 -13.82 -8.57 -6.66
N SER A 86 -13.79 -7.26 -6.89
CA SER A 86 -14.94 -6.39 -6.69
C SER A 86 -16.18 -6.91 -7.41
N LYS A 87 -17.35 -6.61 -6.83
CA LYS A 87 -18.64 -7.07 -7.37
C LYS A 87 -18.82 -6.64 -8.83
N ASN A 88 -19.26 -7.58 -9.67
CA ASN A 88 -19.51 -7.40 -11.10
C ASN A 88 -18.27 -7.01 -11.93
N PHE A 89 -17.04 -7.15 -11.42
CA PHE A 89 -15.81 -6.88 -12.17
C PHE A 89 -15.80 -7.51 -13.57
N ASP A 90 -16.32 -8.72 -13.69
CA ASP A 90 -16.44 -9.49 -14.93
C ASP A 90 -17.35 -8.87 -16.01
N ASP A 91 -18.18 -7.87 -15.66
CA ASP A 91 -19.06 -7.18 -16.59
C ASP A 91 -18.31 -6.21 -17.53
N HIS A 92 -17.03 -5.91 -17.28
CA HIS A 92 -16.25 -4.89 -17.99
C HIS A 92 -15.30 -5.40 -19.08
N GLY A 93 -15.57 -6.57 -19.67
CA GLY A 93 -14.70 -7.07 -20.74
C GLY A 93 -13.31 -7.49 -20.22
N THR A 94 -13.21 -7.80 -18.94
CA THR A 94 -11.98 -8.11 -18.20
C THR A 94 -11.64 -9.62 -18.19
N ARG A 95 -12.50 -10.46 -18.80
CA ARG A 95 -12.31 -11.90 -18.83
C ARG A 95 -11.49 -12.29 -20.05
N LEU A 96 -10.83 -13.44 -19.95
CA LEU A 96 -10.11 -14.06 -21.07
C LEU A 96 -10.94 -14.12 -22.37
N VAL A 97 -12.24 -14.40 -22.29
CA VAL A 97 -13.12 -14.46 -23.48
C VAL A 97 -13.25 -13.13 -24.22
N ASP A 98 -13.13 -12.02 -23.50
CA ASP A 98 -13.26 -10.67 -24.07
C ASP A 98 -12.00 -10.30 -24.88
N HIS A 99 -10.83 -10.82 -24.48
CA HIS A 99 -9.55 -10.63 -25.18
C HIS A 99 -9.31 -11.64 -26.31
N LYS A 100 -10.05 -12.76 -26.34
CA LYS A 100 -9.97 -13.81 -27.38
C LYS A 100 -8.53 -14.34 -27.60
N PRO A 101 -7.81 -14.78 -26.55
CA PRO A 101 -6.43 -15.19 -26.65
C PRO A 101 -6.24 -16.35 -27.65
N ASP A 102 -5.16 -16.26 -28.41
CA ASP A 102 -4.56 -17.38 -29.15
C ASP A 102 -3.46 -18.05 -28.32
N VAL A 103 -2.82 -17.30 -27.42
CA VAL A 103 -1.76 -17.77 -26.51
C VAL A 103 -2.03 -17.23 -25.10
N ILE A 104 -1.88 -18.08 -24.08
CA ILE A 104 -2.00 -17.70 -22.67
C ILE A 104 -0.70 -18.06 -21.96
N PHE A 105 -0.11 -17.11 -21.25
CA PHE A 105 0.95 -17.35 -20.27
C PHE A 105 0.34 -17.30 -18.87
N ALA A 106 0.58 -18.34 -18.09
CA ALA A 106 0.02 -18.49 -16.76
C ALA A 106 1.13 -18.57 -15.70
N PHE A 107 1.11 -17.60 -14.78
CA PHE A 107 2.09 -17.42 -13.69
C PHE A 107 1.41 -17.73 -12.35
N PHE A 108 1.57 -18.96 -11.86
CA PHE A 108 0.99 -19.45 -10.60
C PHE A 108 2.03 -20.23 -9.80
N GLY A 109 1.73 -20.56 -8.54
CA GLY A 109 2.57 -21.43 -7.71
C GLY A 109 3.32 -20.70 -6.60
N PHE A 110 3.52 -19.38 -6.68
CA PHE A 110 4.16 -18.62 -5.59
C PHE A 110 3.24 -18.58 -4.36
N ASN A 111 2.02 -18.07 -4.53
CA ASN A 111 1.03 -17.94 -3.45
C ASN A 111 0.68 -19.31 -2.86
N GLU A 112 0.49 -20.31 -3.72
CA GLU A 112 0.16 -21.65 -3.28
C GLU A 112 1.31 -22.34 -2.53
N SER A 113 2.57 -21.91 -2.72
CA SER A 113 3.75 -22.51 -2.07
C SER A 113 3.82 -22.26 -0.56
N PHE A 114 3.14 -21.23 -0.05
CA PHE A 114 3.07 -20.92 1.38
C PHE A 114 2.27 -21.96 2.18
N ALA A 115 1.48 -22.82 1.51
CA ALA A 115 0.87 -24.00 2.13
C ALA A 115 1.89 -25.15 2.38
N GLY A 116 3.17 -24.94 2.04
CA GLY A 116 4.24 -25.91 2.24
C GLY A 116 4.02 -27.22 1.49
N LYS A 117 4.70 -28.29 1.94
CA LYS A 117 4.61 -29.61 1.30
C LYS A 117 3.20 -30.23 1.38
N GLU A 118 2.42 -29.84 2.38
CA GLU A 118 1.05 -30.34 2.59
C GLU A 118 0.08 -29.81 1.53
N GLY A 119 0.37 -28.65 0.93
CA GLY A 119 -0.43 -28.07 -0.15
C GLY A 119 -0.25 -28.71 -1.54
N LEU A 120 0.84 -29.47 -1.76
CA LEU A 120 1.19 -30.04 -3.07
C LEU A 120 0.07 -30.88 -3.72
N PRO A 121 -0.62 -31.81 -3.00
CA PRO A 121 -1.67 -32.63 -3.62
C PRO A 121 -2.86 -31.80 -4.10
N LYS A 122 -3.23 -30.75 -3.36
CA LYS A 122 -4.30 -29.83 -3.77
C LYS A 122 -3.87 -29.04 -5.00
N PHE A 123 -2.66 -28.48 -4.98
CA PHE A 123 -2.14 -27.70 -6.09
C PHE A 123 -2.01 -28.51 -7.39
N GLU A 124 -1.53 -29.76 -7.32
CA GLU A 124 -1.46 -30.67 -8.48
C GLU A 124 -2.83 -30.83 -9.15
N LYS A 125 -3.85 -31.13 -8.35
CA LYS A 125 -5.23 -31.32 -8.81
C LYS A 125 -5.79 -30.04 -9.45
N ASP A 126 -5.60 -28.90 -8.79
CA ASP A 126 -6.13 -27.63 -9.27
C ASP A 126 -5.44 -27.19 -10.57
N LEU A 127 -4.13 -27.44 -10.69
CA LEU A 127 -3.35 -27.14 -11.89
C LEU A 127 -3.78 -28.03 -13.07
N GLU A 128 -3.95 -29.34 -12.84
CA GLU A 128 -4.48 -30.25 -13.87
C GLU A 128 -5.87 -29.82 -14.36
N GLN A 129 -6.74 -29.43 -13.42
CA GLN A 129 -8.08 -28.92 -13.76
C GLN A 129 -8.02 -27.62 -14.56
N PHE A 130 -7.13 -26.70 -14.19
CA PHE A 130 -6.92 -25.44 -14.89
C PHE A 130 -6.42 -25.66 -16.33
N ILE A 131 -5.41 -26.53 -16.53
CA ILE A 131 -4.88 -26.87 -17.85
C ILE A 131 -5.98 -27.45 -18.73
N LYS A 132 -6.69 -28.47 -18.21
CA LYS A 132 -7.77 -29.13 -18.94
C LYS A 132 -8.83 -28.14 -19.38
N LYS A 133 -9.33 -27.31 -18.45
CA LYS A 133 -10.34 -26.29 -18.75
C LYS A 133 -9.85 -25.32 -19.81
N THR A 134 -8.60 -24.89 -19.75
CA THR A 134 -8.02 -23.95 -20.70
C THR A 134 -7.90 -24.55 -22.10
N GLN A 135 -7.43 -25.79 -22.22
CA GLN A 135 -7.31 -26.50 -23.50
C GLN A 135 -8.66 -26.88 -24.12
N GLU A 136 -9.72 -27.00 -23.31
CA GLU A 136 -11.09 -27.25 -23.80
C GLU A 136 -11.83 -25.96 -24.20
N THR A 137 -11.41 -24.80 -23.70
CA THR A 137 -12.09 -23.51 -23.91
C THR A 137 -11.71 -22.87 -25.24
N LYS A 138 -12.70 -22.56 -26.08
CA LYS A 138 -12.50 -21.95 -27.40
C LYS A 138 -12.75 -20.44 -27.38
N TYR A 139 -11.74 -19.64 -27.03
CA TYR A 139 -11.89 -18.18 -26.93
C TYR A 139 -12.01 -17.48 -28.29
N ASN A 140 -11.30 -17.97 -29.31
CA ASN A 140 -11.31 -17.42 -30.67
C ASN A 140 -11.68 -18.50 -31.71
N GLY A 141 -12.68 -19.34 -31.39
CA GLY A 141 -13.09 -20.48 -32.23
C GLY A 141 -12.18 -21.71 -32.17
N LYS A 142 -10.99 -21.57 -31.57
CA LYS A 142 -10.01 -22.63 -31.25
C LYS A 142 -9.54 -22.49 -29.80
N ALA A 143 -8.99 -23.56 -29.25
CA ALA A 143 -8.31 -23.52 -27.95
C ALA A 143 -6.98 -22.74 -28.07
N PRO A 144 -6.59 -21.97 -27.05
CA PRO A 144 -5.33 -21.25 -27.04
C PRO A 144 -4.15 -22.21 -26.81
N GLN A 145 -2.95 -21.80 -27.24
CA GLN A 145 -1.71 -22.39 -26.74
C GLN A 145 -1.50 -21.89 -25.30
N LEU A 146 -1.46 -22.82 -24.34
CA LEU A 146 -1.15 -22.50 -22.94
C LEU A 146 0.35 -22.65 -22.71
N VAL A 147 0.95 -21.73 -21.97
CA VAL A 147 2.32 -21.79 -21.45
C VAL A 147 2.25 -21.63 -19.93
N LEU A 148 2.87 -22.54 -19.20
CA LEU A 148 3.06 -22.39 -17.75
C LEU A 148 4.43 -21.78 -17.50
N VAL A 149 4.49 -20.75 -16.67
CA VAL A 149 5.72 -20.13 -16.20
C VAL A 149 5.82 -20.35 -14.70
N SER A 150 6.94 -20.91 -14.24
CA SER A 150 7.15 -21.14 -12.80
C SER A 150 7.31 -19.81 -12.05
N PRO A 151 7.19 -19.84 -10.71
CA PRO A 151 7.73 -18.78 -9.87
C PRO A 151 9.23 -18.57 -10.10
N ILE A 152 9.75 -17.44 -9.64
CA ILE A 152 11.19 -17.16 -9.48
C ILE A 152 11.68 -17.61 -8.10
N PRO A 153 13.00 -17.74 -7.87
CA PRO A 153 13.54 -17.91 -6.52
C PRO A 153 13.28 -16.68 -5.65
N HIS A 154 13.20 -16.90 -4.35
CA HIS A 154 13.37 -15.87 -3.33
C HIS A 154 14.86 -15.51 -3.25
N GLU A 155 15.21 -14.30 -3.65
CA GLU A 155 16.57 -13.76 -3.60
C GLU A 155 16.95 -13.39 -2.15
N ASP A 156 18.12 -13.86 -1.69
CA ASP A 156 18.68 -13.42 -0.41
C ASP A 156 19.35 -12.06 -0.59
N LEU A 157 18.67 -11.00 -0.16
CA LEU A 157 19.20 -9.63 -0.21
C LEU A 157 20.26 -9.33 0.87
N HIS A 158 20.63 -10.34 1.68
CA HIS A 158 21.56 -10.23 2.80
C HIS A 158 21.19 -9.12 3.80
N SER A 159 19.90 -8.80 3.87
CA SER A 159 19.34 -7.82 4.78
C SER A 159 19.00 -8.49 6.10
N ARG A 160 19.33 -7.83 7.23
CA ARG A 160 18.92 -8.31 8.55
C ARG A 160 17.40 -8.21 8.79
N PHE A 161 16.70 -7.43 7.97
CA PHE A 161 15.28 -7.13 8.16
C PHE A 161 14.35 -7.99 7.29
N LEU A 162 14.89 -8.61 6.24
CA LEU A 162 14.11 -9.42 5.30
C LEU A 162 14.44 -10.91 5.50
N PRO A 163 13.50 -11.81 5.18
CA PRO A 163 13.79 -13.25 5.17
C PRO A 163 14.89 -13.60 4.15
N ASP A 164 15.72 -14.59 4.48
CA ASP A 164 16.80 -15.11 3.60
C ASP A 164 16.30 -15.97 2.43
N GLY A 165 14.98 -16.17 2.34
CA GLY A 165 14.33 -16.96 1.31
C GLY A 165 14.58 -18.46 1.36
N LYS A 166 15.38 -19.00 2.30
CA LYS A 166 15.76 -20.42 2.29
C LYS A 166 14.55 -21.35 2.39
N GLN A 167 13.69 -21.13 3.38
CA GLN A 167 12.48 -21.95 3.55
C GLN A 167 11.50 -21.76 2.39
N ASN A 168 11.39 -20.53 1.86
CA ASN A 168 10.52 -20.25 0.73
C ASN A 168 11.01 -20.98 -0.53
N ASN A 169 12.32 -20.95 -0.80
CA ASN A 169 12.94 -21.63 -1.94
C ASN A 169 12.79 -23.15 -1.90
N GLU A 170 12.79 -23.77 -0.71
CA GLU A 170 12.45 -25.19 -0.59
C GLU A 170 11.03 -25.50 -1.08
N ASN A 171 10.07 -24.64 -0.74
CA ASN A 171 8.68 -24.79 -1.19
C ASN A 171 8.54 -24.46 -2.69
N LEU A 172 9.09 -23.34 -3.14
CA LEU A 172 9.05 -22.91 -4.54
C LEU A 172 9.69 -23.94 -5.48
N ALA A 173 10.80 -24.58 -5.09
CA ALA A 173 11.41 -25.66 -5.85
C ALA A 173 10.49 -26.88 -5.95
N ALA A 174 9.80 -27.25 -4.87
CA ALA A 174 8.86 -28.37 -4.87
C ALA A 174 7.65 -28.12 -5.76
N TYR A 175 7.08 -26.91 -5.69
CA TYR A 175 5.95 -26.48 -6.53
C TYR A 175 6.35 -26.37 -8.01
N THR A 176 7.52 -25.79 -8.31
CA THR A 176 8.08 -25.71 -9.67
C THR A 176 8.23 -27.10 -10.28
N LYS A 177 8.82 -28.04 -9.55
CA LYS A 177 8.99 -29.43 -10.02
C LYS A 177 7.65 -30.11 -10.29
N LEU A 178 6.64 -29.86 -9.45
CA LEU A 178 5.29 -30.37 -9.64
C LEU A 178 4.63 -29.76 -10.88
N MET A 179 4.75 -28.44 -11.08
CA MET A 179 4.26 -27.75 -12.28
C MET A 179 4.87 -28.34 -13.54
N GLN A 180 6.19 -28.56 -13.56
CA GLN A 180 6.88 -29.18 -14.68
C GLN A 180 6.30 -30.56 -15.01
N ALA A 181 6.16 -31.42 -14.00
CA ALA A 181 5.64 -32.77 -14.19
C ALA A 181 4.19 -32.76 -14.72
N VAL A 182 3.34 -31.88 -14.20
CA VAL A 182 1.96 -31.70 -14.67
C VAL A 182 1.94 -31.17 -16.11
N ALA A 183 2.81 -30.21 -16.46
CA ALA A 183 2.92 -29.66 -17.80
C ALA A 183 3.33 -30.72 -18.82
N GLU A 184 4.35 -31.53 -18.50
CA GLU A 184 4.84 -32.63 -19.34
C GLU A 184 3.74 -33.67 -19.60
N ARG A 185 3.00 -34.09 -18.56
CA ARG A 185 1.88 -35.05 -18.70
C ARG A 185 0.75 -34.54 -19.58
N ASN A 186 0.54 -33.22 -19.62
CA ASN A 186 -0.52 -32.58 -20.41
C ASN A 186 -0.02 -31.96 -21.73
N ASN A 187 1.24 -32.19 -22.09
CA ASN A 187 1.89 -31.64 -23.29
C ASN A 187 1.73 -30.10 -23.40
N VAL A 188 1.97 -29.41 -22.29
CA VAL A 188 1.93 -27.95 -22.18
C VAL A 188 3.37 -27.43 -22.07
N PRO A 189 3.79 -26.44 -22.88
CA PRO A 189 5.07 -25.77 -22.70
C PRO A 189 5.25 -25.23 -21.27
N PHE A 190 6.43 -25.49 -20.70
CA PHE A 190 6.82 -25.04 -19.37
C PHE A 190 8.14 -24.27 -19.41
N ALA A 191 8.13 -23.08 -18.82
CA ALA A 191 9.29 -22.22 -18.63
C ALA A 191 9.68 -22.22 -17.14
N ASP A 192 10.82 -22.87 -16.84
CA ASP A 192 11.36 -22.98 -15.49
C ASP A 192 12.19 -21.74 -15.14
N MET A 193 11.51 -20.68 -14.75
CA MET A 193 12.12 -19.41 -14.33
C MET A 193 12.71 -19.48 -12.93
N PHE A 194 12.33 -20.48 -12.12
CA PHE A 194 12.96 -20.72 -10.82
C PHE A 194 14.43 -21.10 -11.05
N THR A 195 14.67 -22.15 -11.82
CA THR A 195 16.03 -22.60 -12.13
C THR A 195 16.79 -21.59 -13.00
N ALA A 196 16.13 -20.92 -13.95
CA ALA A 196 16.80 -20.00 -14.87
C ALA A 196 17.28 -18.71 -14.20
N MET A 197 16.52 -18.17 -13.24
CA MET A 197 16.89 -16.92 -12.54
C MET A 197 17.93 -17.15 -11.45
N GLN A 198 18.03 -18.35 -10.87
CA GLN A 198 18.90 -18.66 -9.74
C GLN A 198 20.35 -18.17 -9.93
N PRO A 199 21.04 -18.42 -11.07
CA PRO A 199 22.42 -17.95 -11.24
C PRO A 199 22.58 -16.43 -11.28
N ALA A 200 21.52 -15.69 -11.62
CA ALA A 200 21.53 -14.23 -11.61
C ALA A 200 21.26 -13.68 -10.19
N MET A 201 20.37 -14.32 -9.43
CA MET A 201 20.05 -13.96 -8.05
C MET A 201 21.09 -14.43 -7.02
N ASP A 202 21.94 -15.41 -7.37
CA ASP A 202 23.09 -15.83 -6.55
C ASP A 202 24.28 -14.85 -6.65
N GLN A 203 24.20 -13.85 -7.53
CA GLN A 203 25.21 -12.81 -7.66
C GLN A 203 24.96 -11.69 -6.67
N ASP A 204 25.99 -10.89 -6.38
CA ASP A 204 25.92 -9.71 -5.51
C ASP A 204 25.26 -8.52 -6.24
N THR A 205 24.09 -8.76 -6.82
CA THR A 205 23.26 -7.80 -7.55
C THR A 205 21.82 -7.97 -7.10
N ASN A 206 21.21 -6.94 -6.52
CA ASN A 206 19.83 -7.01 -6.05
C ASN A 206 18.87 -6.89 -7.25
N LEU A 207 18.27 -8.00 -7.67
CA LEU A 207 17.28 -8.03 -8.76
C LEU A 207 15.84 -7.87 -8.28
N THR A 208 15.63 -7.92 -6.97
CA THR A 208 14.35 -7.70 -6.31
C THR A 208 14.41 -6.51 -5.36
N ILE A 209 13.24 -5.97 -5.01
CA ILE A 209 13.13 -4.94 -3.98
C ILE A 209 13.02 -5.53 -2.56
N ASN A 210 12.61 -6.80 -2.43
CA ASN A 210 12.31 -7.43 -1.15
C ASN A 210 12.46 -8.96 -1.13
N GLY A 211 13.27 -9.50 -2.04
CA GLY A 211 13.50 -10.93 -2.19
C GLY A 211 12.53 -11.63 -3.15
N VAL A 212 11.30 -11.14 -3.33
CA VAL A 212 10.28 -11.82 -4.15
C VAL A 212 9.71 -10.98 -5.29
N HIS A 213 9.77 -9.65 -5.22
CA HIS A 213 9.31 -8.76 -6.29
C HIS A 213 10.47 -8.20 -7.09
N LEU A 214 10.55 -8.52 -8.37
CA LEU A 214 11.59 -8.00 -9.26
C LEU A 214 11.51 -6.46 -9.37
N ASN A 215 12.68 -5.83 -9.41
CA ASN A 215 12.86 -4.45 -9.86
C ASN A 215 12.98 -4.40 -11.41
N ASP A 216 13.23 -3.22 -11.99
CA ASP A 216 13.30 -3.07 -13.46
C ASP A 216 14.43 -3.91 -14.08
N GLU A 217 15.60 -3.97 -13.43
CA GLU A 217 16.73 -4.81 -13.86
C GLU A 217 16.40 -6.31 -13.75
N GLY A 218 15.74 -6.71 -12.66
CA GLY A 218 15.23 -8.06 -12.47
C GLY A 218 14.26 -8.47 -13.58
N TYR A 219 13.34 -7.59 -13.99
CA TYR A 219 12.45 -7.85 -15.13
C TYR A 219 13.17 -7.87 -16.47
N GLN A 220 14.26 -7.10 -16.63
CA GLN A 220 15.10 -7.14 -17.82
C GLN A 220 15.80 -8.50 -17.98
N VAL A 221 16.33 -9.06 -16.88
CA VAL A 221 16.92 -10.40 -16.83
C VAL A 221 15.86 -11.47 -17.05
N PHE A 222 14.76 -11.42 -16.30
CA PHE A 222 13.63 -12.34 -16.41
C PHE A 222 13.08 -12.40 -17.84
N GLY A 223 12.80 -11.24 -18.44
CA GLY A 223 12.27 -11.16 -19.80
C GLY A 223 13.23 -11.73 -20.85
N LYS A 224 14.55 -11.62 -20.65
CA LYS A 224 15.55 -12.25 -21.51
C LYS A 224 15.52 -13.77 -21.37
N LEU A 225 15.56 -14.28 -20.15
CA LEU A 225 15.62 -15.71 -19.87
C LEU A 225 14.34 -16.41 -20.34
N LEU A 226 13.17 -15.80 -20.12
CA LEU A 226 11.89 -16.32 -20.59
C LEU A 226 11.82 -16.36 -22.13
N ASP A 227 12.28 -15.30 -22.81
CA ASP A 227 12.36 -15.23 -24.27
C ASP A 227 13.30 -16.32 -24.86
N GLU A 228 14.49 -16.50 -24.26
CA GLU A 228 15.46 -17.49 -24.72
C GLU A 228 15.04 -18.93 -24.43
N ASP A 229 14.38 -19.20 -23.29
CA ASP A 229 13.86 -20.52 -22.94
C ASP A 229 12.76 -20.99 -23.90
N LEU A 230 11.88 -20.08 -24.31
CA LEU A 230 10.73 -20.40 -25.15
C LEU A 230 11.08 -20.49 -26.63
N PHE A 231 11.97 -19.62 -27.12
CA PHE A 231 12.20 -19.43 -28.54
C PHE A 231 13.66 -19.67 -28.98
N GLY A 232 14.54 -20.04 -28.05
CA GLY A 232 15.98 -20.18 -28.29
C GLY A 232 16.72 -18.84 -28.33
N PRO A 233 18.02 -18.83 -28.70
CA PRO A 233 18.86 -17.63 -28.66
C PRO A 233 18.25 -16.42 -29.37
N ALA A 234 18.42 -15.24 -28.78
CA ALA A 234 17.90 -14.00 -29.36
C ALA A 234 18.44 -13.75 -30.77
N PRO A 235 17.58 -13.39 -31.75
CA PRO A 235 18.05 -13.00 -33.07
C PRO A 235 18.70 -11.62 -33.04
N GLN A 236 19.31 -11.22 -34.15
CA GLN A 236 19.62 -9.81 -34.37
C GLN A 236 18.31 -9.05 -34.62
N TYR A 237 17.98 -8.11 -33.73
CA TYR A 237 16.77 -7.29 -33.85
C TYR A 237 16.89 -6.24 -34.95
N LYS A 238 15.76 -5.88 -35.57
CA LYS A 238 15.67 -4.77 -36.55
C LYS A 238 15.74 -3.39 -35.89
N THR A 239 15.39 -3.31 -34.60
CA THR A 239 15.39 -2.08 -33.81
C THR A 239 16.03 -2.33 -32.45
N GLU A 240 16.47 -1.27 -31.78
CA GLU A 240 17.01 -1.34 -30.42
C GLU A 240 15.87 -1.46 -29.42
N LEU A 241 16.01 -2.32 -28.41
CA LEU A 241 14.98 -2.50 -27.36
C LEU A 241 14.66 -1.18 -26.65
N ALA A 242 15.64 -0.30 -26.46
CA ALA A 242 15.48 1.01 -25.81
C ALA A 242 14.51 1.96 -26.56
N LYS A 243 14.30 1.76 -27.87
CA LYS A 243 13.31 2.52 -28.65
C LYS A 243 11.91 1.93 -28.56
N LEU A 244 11.82 0.62 -28.31
CA LEU A 244 10.56 -0.12 -28.28
C LEU A 244 9.93 -0.16 -26.89
N TYR A 245 10.76 -0.26 -25.85
CA TYR A 245 10.33 -0.29 -24.45
C TYR A 245 9.34 0.85 -24.06
N PRO A 246 9.63 2.14 -24.33
CA PRO A 246 8.69 3.21 -23.97
C PRO A 246 7.35 3.12 -24.71
N GLU A 247 7.34 2.61 -25.94
CA GLU A 247 6.11 2.43 -26.74
C GLU A 247 5.23 1.32 -26.16
N VAL A 248 5.85 0.22 -25.71
CA VAL A 248 5.16 -0.88 -25.03
C VAL A 248 4.62 -0.42 -23.67
N LYS A 249 5.42 0.32 -22.90
CA LYS A 249 5.05 0.84 -21.59
C LYS A 249 3.88 1.82 -21.65
N GLU A 250 3.87 2.72 -22.64
CA GLU A 250 2.73 3.62 -22.87
C GLU A 250 1.46 2.85 -23.27
N LYS A 251 1.59 1.78 -24.07
CA LYS A 251 0.46 0.89 -24.37
C LYS A 251 -0.08 0.19 -23.13
N ASP A 252 0.79 -0.32 -22.26
CA ASP A 252 0.37 -0.97 -21.02
C ASP A 252 -0.31 0.00 -20.07
N LEU A 253 0.17 1.25 -19.99
CA LEU A 253 -0.48 2.28 -19.19
C LEU A 253 -1.91 2.55 -19.66
N GLN A 254 -2.14 2.70 -20.97
CA GLN A 254 -3.50 2.88 -21.48
C GLN A 254 -4.37 1.63 -21.27
N PHE A 255 -3.79 0.44 -21.40
CA PHE A 255 -4.52 -0.80 -21.12
C PHE A 255 -4.88 -0.94 -19.64
N PHE A 256 -3.99 -0.52 -18.74
CA PHE A 256 -4.25 -0.50 -17.30
C PHE A 256 -5.44 0.39 -16.95
N TYR A 257 -5.58 1.56 -17.59
CA TYR A 257 -6.75 2.42 -17.42
C TYR A 257 -8.07 1.81 -17.91
N ASP A 258 -8.04 0.79 -18.78
CA ASP A 258 -9.22 0.02 -19.22
C ASP A 258 -9.45 -1.17 -18.28
N HIS A 259 -8.42 -1.98 -18.05
CA HIS A 259 -8.51 -3.25 -17.31
C HIS A 259 -8.72 -3.06 -15.80
N ARG A 260 -7.96 -2.14 -15.19
CA ARG A 260 -7.92 -1.90 -13.73
C ARG A 260 -8.15 -0.42 -13.40
N ALA A 261 -9.16 0.16 -14.05
CA ALA A 261 -9.56 1.55 -13.86
C ALA A 261 -9.74 1.91 -12.38
N VAL A 262 -9.13 3.02 -11.96
CA VAL A 262 -9.46 3.68 -10.69
C VAL A 262 -10.93 4.12 -10.75
N ASN A 263 -11.69 3.84 -9.70
CA ASN A 263 -13.16 3.94 -9.66
C ASN A 263 -13.93 2.91 -10.50
N GLY A 264 -13.38 1.70 -10.68
CA GLY A 264 -14.03 0.55 -11.32
C GLY A 264 -15.47 0.23 -10.84
N TYR A 265 -15.80 0.47 -9.59
CA TYR A 265 -17.13 0.24 -9.02
C TYR A 265 -18.22 1.16 -9.60
N TYR A 266 -17.84 2.33 -10.11
CA TYR A 266 -18.71 3.21 -10.90
C TYR A 266 -18.85 2.74 -12.35
N ILE A 267 -17.91 1.93 -12.83
CA ILE A 267 -17.94 1.36 -14.18
C ILE A 267 -18.84 0.10 -14.16
N TYR A 268 -18.49 -0.91 -13.37
CA TYR A 268 -19.14 -2.22 -13.38
C TYR A 268 -19.94 -2.57 -12.12
N GLY A 269 -19.62 -1.96 -10.97
CA GLY A 269 -20.20 -2.26 -9.65
C GLY A 269 -21.63 -1.74 -9.42
N ASP A 270 -22.07 -1.70 -8.16
CA ASP A 270 -23.43 -1.24 -7.82
C ASP A 270 -23.60 0.28 -7.94
N ARG A 271 -22.49 1.05 -7.98
CA ARG A 271 -22.51 2.51 -8.18
C ARG A 271 -22.59 2.91 -9.66
N LYS A 272 -22.76 1.94 -10.57
CA LYS A 272 -22.92 2.17 -12.00
C LYS A 272 -24.26 2.77 -12.43
N ASN A 273 -25.20 3.03 -11.52
CA ASN A 273 -26.52 3.58 -11.88
C ASN A 273 -26.71 4.98 -11.28
N PRO A 274 -27.25 5.95 -12.05
CA PRO A 274 -27.52 5.89 -13.49
C PRO A 274 -26.23 5.90 -14.35
N PHE A 275 -25.09 6.10 -13.67
CA PHE A 275 -23.65 6.35 -13.93
C PHE A 275 -22.66 5.46 -14.76
N GLY A 276 -23.00 4.30 -15.32
CA GLY A 276 -22.09 3.12 -15.44
C GLY A 276 -21.19 2.97 -16.68
N VAL A 277 -20.79 1.74 -17.07
CA VAL A 277 -20.34 1.43 -18.47
C VAL A 277 -21.36 1.94 -19.52
N VAL A 278 -22.59 2.17 -19.07
CA VAL A 278 -23.66 2.85 -19.79
C VAL A 278 -23.41 4.36 -20.01
N ASN A 279 -22.62 5.07 -19.19
CA ASN A 279 -22.32 6.48 -19.42
C ASN A 279 -20.85 6.95 -19.31
N PHE A 280 -19.87 6.06 -19.48
CA PHE A 280 -18.60 6.41 -20.14
C PHE A 280 -18.33 5.61 -21.44
N PRO A 281 -19.33 5.19 -22.24
CA PRO A 281 -19.10 4.31 -23.38
C PRO A 281 -18.18 4.97 -24.43
N ALA A 282 -18.31 6.28 -24.63
CA ALA A 282 -17.42 7.04 -25.51
C ALA A 282 -15.98 7.11 -24.98
N GLU A 283 -15.79 7.14 -23.64
CA GLU A 283 -14.47 7.18 -23.03
C GLU A 283 -13.75 5.84 -23.18
N PHE A 284 -14.43 4.73 -22.89
CA PHE A 284 -13.86 3.39 -23.11
C PHE A 284 -13.66 3.07 -24.60
N GLU A 285 -14.58 3.49 -25.47
CA GLU A 285 -14.38 3.34 -26.91
C GLU A 285 -13.13 4.11 -27.37
N LYS A 286 -12.95 5.34 -26.89
CA LYS A 286 -11.74 6.13 -27.14
C LYS A 286 -10.49 5.42 -26.61
N LEU A 287 -10.48 5.03 -25.33
CA LEU A 287 -9.33 4.37 -24.70
C LEU A 287 -8.94 3.08 -25.43
N ARG A 288 -9.91 2.26 -25.84
CA ARG A 288 -9.65 1.03 -26.61
C ARG A 288 -9.07 1.30 -27.99
N LYS A 289 -9.48 2.39 -28.66
CA LYS A 289 -8.86 2.83 -29.91
C LYS A 289 -7.45 3.37 -29.69
N MET A 290 -7.21 4.12 -28.60
CA MET A 290 -5.88 4.59 -28.20
C MET A 290 -4.90 3.42 -28.03
N ILE A 291 -5.34 2.33 -27.36
CA ILE A 291 -4.53 1.11 -27.19
C ILE A 291 -4.20 0.49 -28.56
N VAL A 292 -5.17 0.39 -29.48
CA VAL A 292 -4.94 -0.14 -30.84
C VAL A 292 -3.97 0.73 -31.64
N ASN A 293 -4.05 2.07 -31.54
CA ASN A 293 -3.08 2.97 -32.17
C ASN A 293 -1.65 2.68 -31.68
N ARG A 294 -1.49 2.40 -30.39
CA ARG A 294 -0.20 2.07 -29.78
C ARG A 294 0.29 0.68 -30.19
N ASP A 295 -0.58 -0.32 -30.31
CA ASP A 295 -0.20 -1.63 -30.90
C ASP A 295 0.39 -1.43 -32.32
N HIS A 296 -0.28 -0.64 -33.18
CA HIS A 296 0.22 -0.35 -34.54
C HIS A 296 1.58 0.35 -34.52
N ARG A 297 1.73 1.32 -33.63
CA ARG A 297 2.98 2.08 -33.47
C ARG A 297 4.13 1.18 -33.03
N ILE A 298 3.90 0.29 -32.07
CA ILE A 298 4.86 -0.74 -31.63
C ILE A 298 5.29 -1.59 -32.83
N TRP A 299 4.37 -2.04 -33.69
CA TRP A 299 4.72 -2.85 -34.87
C TRP A 299 5.60 -2.08 -35.87
N GLN A 300 5.35 -0.78 -36.07
CA GLN A 300 6.18 0.06 -36.93
C GLN A 300 7.60 0.19 -36.37
N VAL A 301 7.72 0.55 -35.07
CA VAL A 301 9.02 0.69 -34.40
C VAL A 301 9.78 -0.64 -34.39
N ALA A 302 9.09 -1.76 -34.13
CA ALA A 302 9.67 -3.10 -34.18
C ALA A 302 10.23 -3.46 -35.57
N ASN A 303 9.61 -2.96 -36.65
CA ASN A 303 10.11 -3.11 -38.01
C ASN A 303 11.26 -2.14 -38.38
N GLY A 304 11.70 -1.29 -37.45
CA GLY A 304 12.75 -0.31 -37.67
C GLY A 304 12.25 0.97 -38.37
N GLU A 305 10.94 1.19 -38.42
CA GLU A 305 10.35 2.41 -38.96
C GLU A 305 10.45 3.55 -37.94
N SER A 306 10.58 4.79 -38.44
CA SER A 306 10.50 5.97 -37.59
C SER A 306 9.05 6.40 -37.43
N VAL A 307 8.67 6.72 -36.20
CA VAL A 307 7.32 7.20 -35.84
C VAL A 307 7.42 8.62 -35.26
N PRO A 308 6.38 9.47 -35.36
CA PRO A 308 6.38 10.83 -34.79
C PRO A 308 6.55 10.81 -33.26
N ALA A 309 7.05 11.88 -32.64
CA ALA A 309 7.16 11.92 -31.17
C ALA A 309 5.79 11.90 -30.47
N GLU A 310 4.83 12.67 -31.00
CA GLU A 310 3.44 12.68 -30.53
C GLU A 310 2.67 11.48 -31.10
N ILE A 311 1.80 10.89 -30.27
CA ILE A 311 0.91 9.80 -30.68
C ILE A 311 -0.38 10.40 -31.27
N ASP A 312 -0.72 10.00 -32.49
CA ASP A 312 -1.93 10.46 -33.17
C ASP A 312 -3.17 9.70 -32.68
N ASP A 313 -3.92 10.32 -31.77
CA ASP A 313 -5.21 9.82 -31.27
C ASP A 313 -6.41 10.57 -31.88
N SER A 314 -6.23 11.28 -33.00
CA SER A 314 -7.31 12.03 -33.66
C SER A 314 -8.45 11.13 -34.18
N ASN A 315 -8.18 9.84 -34.41
CA ASN A 315 -9.16 8.84 -34.83
C ASN A 315 -10.01 8.25 -33.69
N THR A 316 -9.77 8.66 -32.44
CA THR A 316 -10.36 8.02 -31.25
C THR A 316 -11.73 8.57 -30.86
N GLY A 317 -12.13 9.72 -31.42
CA GLY A 317 -13.42 10.37 -31.18
C GLY A 317 -13.40 11.44 -30.09
N GLU A 318 -14.53 12.15 -29.95
CA GLU A 318 -14.76 13.19 -28.95
C GLU A 318 -15.80 12.75 -27.90
N PHE A 319 -15.73 13.34 -26.70
CA PHE A 319 -16.68 13.06 -25.62
C PHE A 319 -17.95 13.88 -25.77
N THR A 320 -19.08 13.30 -25.34
CA THR A 320 -20.33 14.06 -25.25
C THR A 320 -20.25 15.02 -24.07
N ARG A 321 -20.57 16.30 -24.30
CA ARG A 321 -20.67 17.29 -23.23
C ARG A 321 -21.80 16.93 -22.27
N ILE A 322 -21.49 16.81 -20.99
CA ILE A 322 -22.49 16.58 -19.94
C ILE A 322 -23.12 17.91 -19.52
N GLU A 323 -24.45 17.95 -19.52
CA GLU A 323 -25.21 19.07 -18.95
C GLU A 323 -25.36 18.87 -17.43
N THR A 324 -25.15 19.94 -16.67
CA THR A 324 -25.29 19.89 -15.20
C THR A 324 -26.75 19.71 -14.79
N ASN A 325 -26.99 18.87 -13.80
CA ASN A 325 -28.31 18.75 -13.15
C ASN A 325 -28.41 19.60 -11.86
N VAL A 326 -27.37 20.38 -11.56
CA VAL A 326 -27.33 21.26 -10.38
C VAL A 326 -28.01 22.58 -10.70
N ASN A 327 -29.23 22.76 -10.18
CA ASN A 327 -30.06 23.93 -10.46
C ASN A 327 -29.80 25.14 -9.54
N ARG A 328 -28.83 25.05 -8.63
CA ARG A 328 -28.40 26.16 -7.77
C ARG A 328 -27.18 26.89 -8.34
N PRO A 329 -26.99 28.18 -8.03
CA PRO A 329 -25.71 28.85 -8.20
C PRO A 329 -24.62 28.12 -7.42
N VAL A 330 -23.42 28.12 -7.98
CA VAL A 330 -22.20 27.65 -7.31
C VAL A 330 -21.33 28.88 -7.14
N ASP A 331 -21.30 29.40 -5.93
CA ASP A 331 -20.51 30.57 -5.57
C ASP A 331 -19.19 30.06 -4.97
N ILE A 332 -18.07 30.45 -5.58
CA ILE A 332 -16.73 30.15 -5.08
C ILE A 332 -16.26 31.37 -4.29
N PHE A 333 -16.07 31.20 -2.99
CA PHE A 333 -15.60 32.25 -2.11
C PHE A 333 -14.10 32.39 -2.24
N SER A 334 -13.61 33.64 -2.22
CA SER A 334 -12.18 33.89 -2.00
C SER A 334 -11.77 33.42 -0.60
N PRO A 335 -10.48 33.14 -0.34
CA PRO A 335 -10.02 32.78 0.99
C PRO A 335 -10.46 33.78 2.08
N GLU A 336 -10.35 35.09 1.81
CA GLU A 336 -10.81 36.13 2.75
C GLU A 336 -12.33 36.07 3.02
N SER A 337 -13.13 35.71 2.01
CA SER A 337 -14.58 35.57 2.17
C SER A 337 -14.94 34.31 2.93
N GLU A 338 -14.21 33.22 2.67
CA GLU A 338 -14.38 31.94 3.38
C GLU A 338 -14.03 32.07 4.86
N GLN A 339 -12.92 32.72 5.20
CA GLN A 339 -12.50 32.94 6.59
C GLN A 339 -13.58 33.67 7.43
N LYS A 340 -14.36 34.56 6.80
CA LYS A 340 -15.46 35.29 7.46
C LYS A 340 -16.68 34.42 7.75
N THR A 341 -16.76 33.22 7.17
CA THR A 341 -17.84 32.27 7.43
C THR A 341 -17.59 31.45 8.69
N PHE A 342 -16.34 31.42 9.16
CA PHE A 342 -15.91 30.64 10.31
C PHE A 342 -16.37 31.22 11.64
N SER A 343 -16.63 30.34 12.59
CA SER A 343 -16.94 30.64 13.98
C SER A 343 -16.18 29.66 14.86
N LEU A 344 -15.42 30.19 15.83
CA LEU A 344 -14.58 29.43 16.76
C LEU A 344 -14.95 29.83 18.21
N PRO A 345 -14.64 28.98 19.21
CA PRO A 345 -14.74 29.35 20.62
C PRO A 345 -13.85 30.55 20.97
N GLU A 346 -14.16 31.21 22.10
CA GLU A 346 -13.37 32.33 22.61
C GLU A 346 -11.90 31.94 22.82
N GLY A 347 -10.99 32.84 22.45
CA GLY A 347 -9.54 32.64 22.56
C GLY A 347 -8.90 31.86 21.42
N TYR A 348 -9.66 31.36 20.44
CA TYR A 348 -9.10 30.75 19.23
C TYR A 348 -9.13 31.72 18.06
N GLU A 349 -8.08 31.66 17.24
CA GLU A 349 -7.96 32.38 15.97
C GLU A 349 -7.67 31.40 14.85
N ILE A 350 -8.19 31.70 13.66
CA ILE A 350 -7.90 30.98 12.42
C ILE A 350 -7.31 31.94 11.40
N ASN A 351 -6.24 31.53 10.72
CA ASN A 351 -5.66 32.24 9.58
C ASN A 351 -5.50 31.31 8.37
N LEU A 352 -5.45 31.88 7.17
CA LEU A 352 -5.08 31.16 5.96
C LEU A 352 -3.58 30.85 6.04
N PHE A 353 -3.20 29.59 5.88
CA PHE A 353 -1.80 29.19 5.74
C PHE A 353 -1.39 29.16 4.26
N ALA A 354 -2.21 28.56 3.39
CA ALA A 354 -1.95 28.49 1.96
C ALA A 354 -3.26 28.36 1.17
N SER A 355 -3.32 28.88 -0.05
CA SER A 355 -4.44 28.66 -0.96
C SER A 355 -4.04 28.51 -2.41
N GLU A 356 -4.99 28.08 -3.23
CA GLU A 356 -4.90 28.03 -4.69
C GLU A 356 -4.55 29.39 -5.32
N VAL A 357 -4.82 30.51 -4.64
CA VAL A 357 -4.58 31.86 -5.15
C VAL A 357 -3.09 32.17 -5.17
N GLU A 358 -2.38 31.82 -4.10
CA GLU A 358 -0.93 32.00 -4.00
C GLU A 358 -0.17 30.85 -4.67
N PHE A 359 -0.69 29.63 -4.55
CA PHE A 359 -0.08 28.41 -5.10
C PHE A 359 -1.07 27.67 -6.02
N PRO A 360 -1.07 27.95 -7.34
CA PRO A 360 -2.03 27.38 -8.28
C PRO A 360 -2.06 25.85 -8.35
N GLU A 361 -1.01 25.17 -7.88
CA GLU A 361 -0.94 23.71 -7.84
C GLU A 361 -1.70 23.09 -6.65
N LEU A 362 -2.13 23.89 -5.65
CA LEU A 362 -2.87 23.44 -4.46
C LEU A 362 -4.35 23.16 -4.79
N GLU A 363 -4.58 22.24 -5.72
CA GLU A 363 -5.90 21.91 -6.24
C GLU A 363 -6.47 20.65 -5.55
N ASN A 364 -7.64 20.76 -4.91
CA ASN A 364 -8.27 19.64 -4.19
C ASN A 364 -7.30 18.88 -3.24
N PRO A 365 -6.71 19.55 -2.23
CA PRO A 365 -5.81 18.87 -1.31
C PRO A 365 -6.55 17.85 -0.44
N VAL A 366 -5.89 16.75 -0.09
CA VAL A 366 -6.58 15.59 0.54
C VAL A 366 -6.00 15.17 1.88
N GLN A 367 -4.69 14.95 1.97
CA GLN A 367 -4.04 14.55 3.21
C GLN A 367 -2.75 15.35 3.39
N LEU A 368 -2.45 15.76 4.62
CA LEU A 368 -1.21 16.48 4.97
C LEU A 368 -0.31 15.67 5.89
N ALA A 369 0.98 15.98 5.88
CA ALA A 369 1.97 15.46 6.84
C ALA A 369 3.08 16.50 7.07
N PHE A 370 3.77 16.42 8.21
CA PHE A 370 4.97 17.24 8.47
C PHE A 370 6.25 16.40 8.40
N ASP A 371 7.30 16.95 7.78
CA ASP A 371 8.65 16.37 7.79
C ASP A 371 9.47 16.79 9.02
N ALA A 372 10.69 16.27 9.13
CA ALA A 372 11.61 16.57 10.24
C ALA A 372 12.15 18.03 10.21
N LYS A 373 12.03 18.73 9.08
CA LYS A 373 12.35 20.16 8.96
C LYS A 373 11.16 21.04 9.37
N GLY A 374 9.99 20.44 9.63
CA GLY A 374 8.77 21.14 10.00
C GLY A 374 7.97 21.70 8.82
N ARG A 375 8.26 21.26 7.60
CA ARG A 375 7.56 21.69 6.38
C ARG A 375 6.28 20.88 6.21
N LEU A 376 5.23 21.50 5.65
CA LEU A 376 3.95 20.84 5.42
C LEU A 376 3.94 20.20 4.03
N TRP A 377 3.71 18.90 3.97
CA TRP A 377 3.56 18.13 2.75
C TRP A 377 2.07 17.85 2.52
N VAL A 378 1.59 17.96 1.28
CA VAL A 378 0.17 17.74 0.96
C VAL A 378 -0.01 17.10 -0.41
N THR A 379 -0.91 16.12 -0.52
CA THR A 379 -1.33 15.56 -1.82
C THR A 379 -2.42 16.42 -2.45
N THR A 380 -2.37 16.57 -3.77
CA THR A 380 -3.38 17.28 -4.57
C THR A 380 -4.04 16.32 -5.54
N MET A 381 -5.32 16.54 -5.85
CA MET A 381 -6.14 15.59 -6.61
C MET A 381 -7.01 16.28 -7.67
N GLN A 382 -6.38 16.97 -8.61
CA GLN A 382 -7.06 17.63 -9.74
C GLN A 382 -7.81 16.64 -10.65
N ASN A 383 -7.26 15.43 -10.83
CA ASN A 383 -7.83 14.40 -11.70
C ASN A 383 -9.03 13.68 -11.09
N TYR A 384 -9.27 13.88 -9.78
CA TYR A 384 -10.44 13.35 -9.11
C TYR A 384 -11.75 13.86 -9.77
N PRO A 385 -12.80 13.03 -9.84
CA PRO A 385 -12.87 11.64 -9.37
C PRO A 385 -12.48 10.59 -10.40
N MET A 386 -12.06 10.92 -11.62
CA MET A 386 -11.81 9.89 -12.65
C MET A 386 -10.94 10.38 -13.81
N TYR A 387 -9.95 9.56 -14.19
CA TYR A 387 -9.12 9.75 -15.39
C TYR A 387 -9.97 10.03 -16.63
N LEU A 388 -9.60 11.05 -17.40
CA LEU A 388 -10.22 11.39 -18.68
C LEU A 388 -9.32 10.90 -19.83
N PRO A 389 -9.74 9.91 -20.65
CA PRO A 389 -8.86 9.37 -21.70
C PRO A 389 -8.30 10.43 -22.66
N GLY A 390 -6.97 10.45 -22.78
CA GLY A 390 -6.23 11.42 -23.57
C GLY A 390 -5.82 12.70 -22.82
N THR A 391 -6.11 12.79 -21.52
CA THR A 391 -5.56 13.82 -20.61
C THR A 391 -4.72 13.12 -19.54
N PRO A 392 -3.39 13.08 -19.67
CA PRO A 392 -2.52 12.42 -18.70
C PRO A 392 -2.79 12.92 -17.27
N PRO A 393 -2.88 12.02 -16.27
CA PRO A 393 -2.92 12.43 -14.87
C PRO A 393 -1.66 13.21 -14.49
N ASP A 394 -1.84 14.25 -13.67
CA ASP A 394 -0.77 15.13 -13.19
C ASP A 394 -1.07 15.64 -11.77
N ASP A 395 -1.61 14.75 -10.94
CA ASP A 395 -1.78 15.01 -9.52
C ASP A 395 -0.40 15.10 -8.84
N LYS A 396 -0.29 15.84 -7.73
CA LYS A 396 1.01 16.24 -7.18
C LYS A 396 1.14 16.02 -5.68
N ILE A 397 2.38 16.10 -5.22
CA ILE A 397 2.75 16.31 -3.82
C ILE A 397 3.46 17.64 -3.73
N LEU A 398 2.96 18.51 -2.87
CA LEU A 398 3.53 19.84 -2.62
C LEU A 398 4.16 19.89 -1.23
N ILE A 399 5.27 20.61 -1.13
CA ILE A 399 5.90 21.03 0.14
C ILE A 399 5.65 22.52 0.29
N LEU A 400 4.98 22.91 1.38
CA LEU A 400 4.65 24.28 1.72
C LEU A 400 5.48 24.72 2.94
N GLU A 401 6.09 25.90 2.82
CA GLU A 401 6.97 26.47 3.84
C GLU A 401 6.55 27.89 4.20
N ASP A 402 6.57 28.18 5.50
CA ASP A 402 6.52 29.53 6.07
C ASP A 402 7.95 29.89 6.48
N THR A 403 8.63 30.71 5.66
CA THR A 403 10.07 30.96 5.82
C THR A 403 10.36 32.15 6.73
N ASP A 404 9.37 32.98 7.02
CA ASP A 404 9.48 34.11 7.95
C ASP A 404 8.75 33.90 9.29
N ASN A 405 8.06 32.77 9.45
CA ASN A 405 7.32 32.32 10.63
C ASN A 405 6.15 33.24 11.00
N ASP A 406 5.47 33.85 10.02
CA ASP A 406 4.31 34.70 10.25
C ASP A 406 2.98 33.92 10.39
N GLY A 407 3.02 32.60 10.15
CA GLY A 407 1.87 31.71 10.15
C GLY A 407 1.25 31.49 8.78
N THR A 408 1.89 31.96 7.70
CA THR A 408 1.47 31.84 6.30
C THR A 408 2.59 31.24 5.46
N ALA A 409 2.27 30.31 4.56
CA ALA A 409 3.25 29.79 3.63
C ALA A 409 3.58 30.84 2.55
N ASP A 410 4.88 31.06 2.32
CA ASP A 410 5.41 31.96 1.29
C ASP A 410 6.14 31.22 0.16
N LYS A 411 6.33 29.90 0.32
CA LYS A 411 7.03 29.04 -0.63
C LYS A 411 6.29 27.71 -0.84
N SER A 412 6.27 27.27 -2.09
CA SER A 412 5.74 25.97 -2.51
C SER A 412 6.71 25.28 -3.45
N ILE A 413 6.95 23.98 -3.23
CA ILE A 413 7.78 23.11 -4.06
C ILE A 413 6.93 21.92 -4.51
N THR A 414 6.96 21.60 -5.80
CA THR A 414 6.44 20.32 -6.31
C THR A 414 7.49 19.25 -6.07
N PHE A 415 7.26 18.39 -5.07
CA PHE A 415 8.14 17.26 -4.76
C PHE A 415 7.96 16.14 -5.79
N ALA A 416 6.71 15.84 -6.15
CA ALA A 416 6.38 14.84 -7.15
C ALA A 416 5.16 15.26 -7.97
N ASP A 417 5.19 14.91 -9.25
CA ASP A 417 4.14 15.13 -10.25
C ASP A 417 3.83 13.83 -11.02
N GLY A 418 2.90 13.90 -11.98
CA GLY A 418 2.49 12.76 -12.78
C GLY A 418 1.79 11.64 -11.99
N LEU A 419 1.23 11.96 -10.82
CA LEU A 419 0.51 10.99 -9.99
C LEU A 419 -0.94 10.85 -10.45
N HIS A 420 -1.60 9.77 -10.00
CA HIS A 420 -2.98 9.48 -10.32
C HIS A 420 -3.81 9.21 -9.05
N VAL A 421 -4.59 10.22 -8.62
CA VAL A 421 -5.50 10.17 -7.46
C VAL A 421 -4.75 9.76 -6.18
N PRO A 422 -3.74 10.54 -5.72
CA PRO A 422 -2.98 10.24 -4.51
C PRO A 422 -3.80 10.49 -3.23
N THR A 423 -4.56 9.48 -2.77
CA THR A 423 -5.54 9.60 -1.67
C THR A 423 -4.93 9.73 -0.27
N GLY A 424 -3.62 9.51 -0.12
CA GLY A 424 -2.96 9.60 1.17
C GLY A 424 -1.44 9.66 1.04
N ILE A 425 -0.82 10.30 2.03
CA ILE A 425 0.63 10.46 2.14
C ILE A 425 1.06 10.33 3.60
N GLU A 426 2.23 9.75 3.83
CA GLU A 426 2.95 9.92 5.09
C GLU A 426 4.46 9.91 4.83
N ILE A 427 5.19 10.73 5.59
CA ILE A 427 6.63 10.91 5.39
C ILE A 427 7.38 9.88 6.25
N GLY A 428 8.52 9.37 5.78
CA GLY A 428 9.30 8.37 6.52
C GLY A 428 10.45 7.82 5.68
N ASP A 429 11.45 7.25 6.35
CA ASP A 429 12.54 6.51 5.69
C ASP A 429 13.30 7.34 4.61
N GLY A 430 13.38 8.66 4.84
CA GLY A 430 13.99 9.64 3.93
C GLY A 430 13.15 10.06 2.72
N GLY A 431 11.88 9.65 2.65
CA GLY A 431 10.98 9.96 1.53
C GLY A 431 9.51 10.04 1.94
N ALA A 432 8.62 9.71 1.01
CA ALA A 432 7.17 9.73 1.18
C ALA A 432 6.53 8.41 0.73
N TYR A 433 5.69 7.85 1.59
CA TYR A 433 4.75 6.78 1.26
C TYR A 433 3.49 7.38 0.68
N VAL A 434 3.11 6.96 -0.53
CA VAL A 434 2.03 7.59 -1.31
C VAL A 434 1.07 6.54 -1.79
N ALA A 435 -0.20 6.67 -1.41
CA ALA A 435 -1.27 5.83 -1.97
C ALA A 435 -1.52 6.23 -3.43
N GLN A 436 -1.25 5.33 -4.37
CA GLN A 436 -1.65 5.47 -5.76
C GLN A 436 -2.24 4.14 -6.21
N GLN A 437 -3.47 3.87 -5.76
CA GLN A 437 -4.08 2.56 -5.95
C GLN A 437 -4.05 2.12 -7.42
N PRO A 438 -3.67 0.87 -7.67
CA PRO A 438 -3.55 -0.26 -6.75
C PRO A 438 -2.20 -0.40 -6.02
N ASN A 439 -1.35 0.62 -6.10
CA ASN A 439 -0.02 0.65 -5.51
C ASN A 439 0.02 1.46 -4.23
N LEU A 440 0.88 1.04 -3.31
CA LEU A 440 1.56 1.95 -2.41
C LEU A 440 2.94 2.25 -3.01
N MET A 441 3.22 3.52 -3.24
CA MET A 441 4.49 4.00 -3.77
C MET A 441 5.39 4.52 -2.66
N PHE A 442 6.69 4.40 -2.84
CA PHE A 442 7.70 5.14 -2.09
C PHE A 442 8.42 6.09 -3.04
N LEU A 443 8.44 7.37 -2.70
CA LEU A 443 9.06 8.43 -3.47
C LEU A 443 10.16 9.08 -2.63
N LYS A 444 11.35 9.25 -3.19
CA LYS A 444 12.50 9.77 -2.45
C LYS A 444 13.32 10.73 -3.29
N ASP A 445 13.84 11.74 -2.63
CA ASP A 445 14.87 12.65 -3.13
C ASP A 445 16.24 12.10 -2.71
N THR A 446 17.12 11.85 -3.67
CA THR A 446 18.45 11.30 -3.41
C THR A 446 19.59 12.31 -3.58
N ASP A 447 19.31 13.53 -4.06
CA ASP A 447 20.32 14.56 -4.31
C ASP A 447 20.12 15.87 -3.51
N GLY A 448 19.00 16.00 -2.82
CA GLY A 448 18.68 17.08 -1.90
C GLY A 448 18.06 18.32 -2.56
N ASP A 449 17.53 18.20 -3.79
CA ASP A 449 16.86 19.30 -4.50
C ASP A 449 15.36 19.46 -4.16
N ASP A 450 14.86 18.68 -3.20
CA ASP A 450 13.45 18.58 -2.79
C ASP A 450 12.53 18.06 -3.90
N LYS A 451 13.03 17.18 -4.78
CA LYS A 451 12.23 16.45 -5.78
C LYS A 451 12.48 14.95 -5.75
N ALA A 452 11.43 14.18 -5.99
CA ALA A 452 11.53 12.74 -6.09
C ALA A 452 12.22 12.31 -7.38
N ASP A 453 13.41 11.73 -7.26
CA ASP A 453 14.18 11.11 -8.34
C ASP A 453 14.10 9.57 -8.30
N GLU A 454 13.80 8.99 -7.14
CA GLU A 454 13.49 7.59 -6.95
C GLU A 454 11.97 7.37 -6.83
N ARG A 455 11.44 6.40 -7.60
CA ARG A 455 10.03 6.00 -7.54
C ARG A 455 9.91 4.48 -7.51
N THR A 456 9.48 3.96 -6.36
CA THR A 456 9.42 2.51 -6.11
C THR A 456 7.99 2.05 -5.81
N LEU A 457 7.54 0.99 -6.49
CA LEU A 457 6.27 0.31 -6.19
C LEU A 457 6.50 -0.73 -5.09
N ILE A 458 6.32 -0.32 -3.84
CA ILE A 458 6.70 -1.12 -2.66
C ILE A 458 5.65 -2.18 -2.29
N LEU A 459 4.36 -1.86 -2.37
CA LEU A 459 3.26 -2.82 -2.22
C LEU A 459 2.30 -2.67 -3.38
N HIS A 460 1.76 -3.80 -3.83
CA HIS A 460 0.86 -3.86 -4.97
C HIS A 460 -0.30 -4.80 -4.72
N GLY A 461 -1.49 -4.47 -5.24
CA GLY A 461 -2.66 -5.35 -5.16
C GLY A 461 -3.83 -4.83 -4.35
N PHE A 462 -3.78 -3.58 -3.89
CA PHE A 462 -4.94 -2.90 -3.32
C PHE A 462 -6.02 -2.71 -4.40
N ASP A 463 -7.27 -2.98 -4.08
CA ASP A 463 -8.37 -2.86 -5.03
C ASP A 463 -8.64 -1.37 -5.34
N SER A 464 -8.69 -1.01 -6.63
CA SER A 464 -8.86 0.36 -7.12
C SER A 464 -10.31 0.71 -7.46
N ALA A 465 -11.27 -0.14 -7.09
CA ALA A 465 -12.66 -0.01 -7.52
C ALA A 465 -13.37 1.29 -7.04
N ASP A 466 -12.92 1.97 -6.00
CA ASP A 466 -13.57 3.21 -5.52
C ASP A 466 -12.58 4.10 -4.76
N SER A 467 -12.24 5.24 -5.37
CA SER A 467 -11.32 6.26 -4.82
C SER A 467 -11.73 6.84 -3.47
N HIS A 468 -13.02 6.77 -3.10
CA HIS A 468 -13.46 7.25 -1.77
C HIS A 468 -13.15 6.27 -0.66
N HIS A 469 -13.02 5.00 -1.01
CA HIS A 469 -12.81 3.91 -0.06
C HIS A 469 -11.36 3.44 -0.14
N SER A 470 -10.52 4.07 -0.96
CA SER A 470 -9.13 3.70 -1.20
C SER A 470 -8.29 3.79 0.07
N ILE A 471 -7.13 3.11 0.03
CA ILE A 471 -6.13 3.25 1.09
C ILE A 471 -5.84 4.74 1.37
N SER A 472 -6.09 5.14 2.61
CA SER A 472 -6.07 6.54 3.06
C SER A 472 -5.83 6.62 4.58
N ALA A 473 -5.84 7.84 5.12
CA ALA A 473 -5.69 8.13 6.54
C ALA A 473 -4.40 7.52 7.12
N PHE A 474 -3.29 7.75 6.43
CA PHE A 474 -1.97 7.25 6.82
C PHE A 474 -1.53 7.86 8.15
N THR A 475 -0.96 7.04 9.02
CA THR A 475 -0.35 7.49 10.28
C THR A 475 0.62 6.44 10.81
N TRP A 476 1.71 6.85 11.45
CA TRP A 476 2.62 5.95 12.15
C TRP A 476 2.07 5.61 13.54
N GLY A 477 2.07 4.33 13.88
CA GLY A 477 1.95 3.90 15.27
C GLY A 477 3.26 4.11 16.03
N PRO A 478 3.22 4.10 17.37
CA PRO A 478 4.39 4.41 18.19
C PRO A 478 5.56 3.43 18.00
N GLY A 479 5.25 2.15 17.73
CA GLY A 479 6.23 1.11 17.45
C GLY A 479 6.79 1.07 16.04
N GLY A 480 6.47 2.05 15.18
CA GLY A 480 7.01 2.14 13.82
C GLY A 480 6.21 1.44 12.71
N GLY A 481 5.04 0.87 12.99
CA GLY A 481 4.13 0.40 11.93
C GLY A 481 3.43 1.59 11.25
N LEU A 482 3.32 1.58 9.92
CA LEU A 482 2.51 2.51 9.13
C LEU A 482 1.09 1.95 9.00
N TYR A 483 0.09 2.71 9.44
CA TYR A 483 -1.31 2.30 9.39
C TYR A 483 -2.03 3.06 8.30
N PHE A 484 -2.86 2.37 7.52
CA PHE A 484 -3.72 2.94 6.50
C PHE A 484 -4.93 2.05 6.27
N GLN A 485 -6.02 2.62 5.77
CA GLN A 485 -7.34 2.01 5.87
C GLN A 485 -8.03 1.96 4.51
N GLU A 486 -8.78 0.89 4.25
CA GLU A 486 -9.65 0.78 3.07
C GLU A 486 -11.11 0.53 3.48
N GLY A 487 -12.03 0.99 2.64
CA GLY A 487 -13.46 0.93 2.86
C GLY A 487 -14.14 -0.27 2.19
N THR A 488 -15.47 -0.23 2.19
CA THR A 488 -16.30 -1.26 1.56
C THR A 488 -16.08 -1.31 0.03
N PHE A 489 -16.59 -2.36 -0.62
CA PHE A 489 -16.41 -2.73 -2.04
C PHE A 489 -15.09 -3.40 -2.38
N HIS A 490 -14.00 -3.03 -1.70
CA HIS A 490 -12.66 -3.50 -2.03
C HIS A 490 -12.40 -4.95 -1.66
N HIS A 491 -11.71 -5.64 -2.55
CA HIS A 491 -11.25 -7.02 -2.41
C HIS A 491 -9.73 -7.05 -2.69
N SER A 492 -8.97 -6.43 -1.79
CA SER A 492 -7.51 -6.28 -1.89
C SER A 492 -6.77 -7.58 -1.64
N GLN A 493 -5.71 -7.79 -2.42
CA GLN A 493 -4.83 -8.96 -2.28
C GLN A 493 -3.40 -8.54 -2.58
N VAL A 494 -2.50 -8.64 -1.61
CA VAL A 494 -1.12 -8.14 -1.72
C VAL A 494 -0.15 -9.28 -1.49
N GLU A 495 0.83 -9.45 -2.37
CA GLU A 495 1.93 -10.40 -2.15
C GLU A 495 3.01 -9.75 -1.28
N THR A 496 3.57 -10.53 -0.37
CA THR A 496 4.70 -10.14 0.49
C THR A 496 5.74 -11.26 0.51
N PRO A 497 6.97 -11.01 1.01
CA PRO A 497 7.95 -12.08 1.26
C PRO A 497 7.45 -13.18 2.21
N TYR A 498 6.38 -12.90 2.98
CA TYR A 498 5.76 -13.79 3.96
C TYR A 498 4.50 -14.49 3.44
N GLY A 499 4.06 -14.17 2.21
CA GLY A 499 2.87 -14.74 1.59
C GLY A 499 1.80 -13.71 1.25
N PRO A 500 0.66 -14.16 0.71
CA PRO A 500 -0.42 -13.27 0.30
C PRO A 500 -1.27 -12.79 1.47
N GLU A 501 -1.39 -11.48 1.62
CA GLU A 501 -2.32 -10.81 2.53
C GLU A 501 -3.60 -10.41 1.83
N ARG A 502 -4.75 -10.67 2.44
CA ARG A 502 -6.06 -10.47 1.79
C ARG A 502 -7.06 -9.78 2.69
N LEU A 503 -7.74 -8.79 2.11
CA LEU A 503 -8.81 -8.06 2.76
C LEU A 503 -10.02 -7.99 1.86
N LYS A 504 -11.20 -8.17 2.46
CA LYS A 504 -12.47 -8.13 1.75
C LYS A 504 -13.41 -7.19 2.48
N ASN A 505 -13.94 -6.19 1.80
CA ASN A 505 -14.94 -5.23 2.29
C ASN A 505 -14.54 -4.60 3.62
N ALA A 506 -13.50 -3.79 3.50
CA ALA A 506 -12.96 -2.86 4.48
C ALA A 506 -12.10 -3.46 5.58
N GLY A 507 -11.19 -2.63 6.08
CA GLY A 507 -10.28 -2.94 7.17
C GLY A 507 -9.14 -1.93 7.26
N ILE A 508 -8.21 -2.23 8.15
CA ILE A 508 -7.02 -1.43 8.40
C ILE A 508 -5.82 -2.33 8.17
N PHE A 509 -4.88 -1.84 7.38
CA PHE A 509 -3.57 -2.46 7.22
C PHE A 509 -2.57 -1.83 8.18
N ARG A 510 -1.57 -2.63 8.55
CA ARG A 510 -0.36 -2.18 9.24
C ARG A 510 0.83 -2.70 8.45
N PHE A 511 1.67 -1.80 7.97
CA PHE A 511 2.87 -2.10 7.20
C PHE A 511 4.13 -1.74 7.99
N GLU A 512 5.10 -2.64 8.03
CA GLU A 512 6.42 -2.42 8.61
C GLU A 512 7.45 -2.29 7.48
N PRO A 513 7.88 -1.08 7.09
CA PRO A 513 8.72 -0.91 5.90
C PRO A 513 10.12 -1.51 6.00
N LEU A 514 10.69 -1.64 7.21
CA LEU A 514 12.00 -2.27 7.38
C LEU A 514 11.93 -3.77 7.02
N THR A 515 10.87 -4.44 7.47
CA THR A 515 10.71 -5.90 7.35
C THR A 515 9.83 -6.31 6.17
N ASP A 516 9.23 -5.35 5.47
CA ASP A 516 8.22 -5.54 4.42
C ASP A 516 6.99 -6.36 4.86
N LYS A 517 6.75 -6.43 6.17
CA LYS A 517 5.61 -7.15 6.73
C LYS A 517 4.34 -6.29 6.61
N LEU A 518 3.33 -6.83 5.94
CA LEU A 518 1.99 -6.27 5.90
C LEU A 518 1.06 -7.16 6.73
N ASP A 519 0.30 -6.56 7.63
CA ASP A 519 -0.74 -7.24 8.40
C ASP A 519 -2.10 -6.61 8.10
N VAL A 520 -3.16 -7.42 8.03
CA VAL A 520 -4.53 -6.92 8.21
C VAL A 520 -4.77 -6.64 9.70
N PHE A 521 -4.35 -5.46 10.15
CA PHE A 521 -4.47 -5.04 11.56
C PHE A 521 -5.89 -5.11 12.10
N VAL A 522 -6.89 -4.75 11.27
CA VAL A 522 -8.32 -4.89 11.60
C VAL A 522 -9.09 -5.38 10.38
N SER A 523 -9.71 -6.55 10.49
CA SER A 523 -10.73 -7.01 9.52
C SER A 523 -12.13 -6.75 10.06
N TYR A 524 -12.74 -5.63 9.68
CA TYR A 524 -14.06 -5.21 10.18
C TYR A 524 -14.96 -4.69 9.06
N GLY A 525 -16.26 -4.65 9.29
CA GLY A 525 -17.25 -4.16 8.32
C GLY A 525 -17.36 -2.63 8.31
N PHE A 526 -16.25 -1.91 8.18
CA PHE A 526 -16.30 -0.45 8.01
C PHE A 526 -17.02 -0.07 6.72
N ALA A 527 -17.63 1.12 6.70
CA ALA A 527 -18.11 1.71 5.47
C ALA A 527 -16.96 2.41 4.73
N ASN A 528 -16.38 3.45 5.33
CA ASN A 528 -15.25 4.19 4.79
C ASN A 528 -14.39 4.76 5.94
N PRO A 529 -13.42 3.99 6.47
CA PRO A 529 -12.59 4.43 7.58
C PRO A 529 -11.59 5.52 7.12
N TRP A 530 -11.84 6.78 7.46
CA TRP A 530 -11.10 7.96 7.00
C TRP A 530 -10.65 8.81 8.18
N GLY A 531 -9.89 8.21 9.09
CA GLY A 531 -9.31 8.88 10.25
C GLY A 531 -8.72 7.87 11.22
N HIS A 532 -7.49 8.10 11.68
CA HIS A 532 -6.78 7.25 12.63
C HIS A 532 -5.81 8.09 13.45
N THR A 533 -5.91 8.05 14.77
CA THR A 533 -4.95 8.69 15.66
C THR A 533 -4.63 7.81 16.88
N PHE A 534 -3.54 8.14 17.57
CA PHE A 534 -3.05 7.46 18.76
C PHE A 534 -2.99 8.44 19.93
N ASP A 535 -3.30 7.96 21.14
CA ASP A 535 -3.00 8.71 22.36
C ASP A 535 -1.51 8.59 22.76
N ASP A 536 -1.14 9.29 23.83
CA ASP A 536 0.23 9.32 24.35
C ASP A 536 0.76 7.93 24.77
N TRP A 537 -0.13 6.98 25.07
CA TRP A 537 0.19 5.63 25.52
C TRP A 537 0.00 4.59 24.41
N GLY A 538 -0.24 5.05 23.18
CA GLY A 538 -0.37 4.22 21.99
C GLY A 538 -1.74 3.58 21.81
N GLN A 539 -2.78 3.91 22.58
CA GLN A 539 -4.14 3.46 22.28
C GLN A 539 -4.63 4.15 21.00
N ASN A 540 -5.35 3.41 20.14
CA ASN A 540 -5.70 3.89 18.81
C ASN A 540 -7.21 4.04 18.59
N PHE A 541 -7.58 5.05 17.79
CA PHE A 541 -8.96 5.46 17.55
C PHE A 541 -9.20 5.64 16.06
N VAL A 542 -10.32 5.08 15.58
CA VAL A 542 -10.64 4.99 14.16
C VAL A 542 -11.97 5.68 13.86
N ALA A 543 -11.99 6.56 12.86
CA ALA A 543 -13.19 7.25 12.39
C ALA A 543 -13.71 6.66 11.06
N ASP A 544 -14.93 6.12 11.07
CA ASP A 544 -15.64 5.62 9.88
C ASP A 544 -16.57 6.70 9.31
N ALA A 545 -16.08 7.35 8.25
CA ALA A 545 -16.62 8.53 7.62
C ALA A 545 -18.09 8.40 7.25
N SER A 546 -18.43 7.41 6.43
CA SER A 546 -19.75 7.35 5.78
C SER A 546 -20.89 7.24 6.79
N GLY A 547 -20.71 6.44 7.83
CA GLY A 547 -21.68 6.24 8.92
C GLY A 547 -21.55 7.27 10.06
N GLY A 548 -20.40 7.95 10.16
CA GLY A 548 -19.97 8.80 11.27
C GLY A 548 -19.66 8.01 12.55
N ALA A 549 -19.28 6.73 12.41
CA ALA A 549 -19.01 5.86 13.56
C ALA A 549 -17.55 6.01 13.99
N ASN A 550 -17.26 5.85 15.29
CA ASN A 550 -15.90 5.96 15.81
C ASN A 550 -15.63 4.82 16.80
N TYR A 551 -14.49 4.14 16.65
CA TYR A 551 -14.19 2.89 17.34
C TYR A 551 -12.84 2.94 18.04
N TYR A 552 -12.71 2.18 19.12
CA TYR A 552 -11.46 1.96 19.85
C TYR A 552 -10.73 0.74 19.24
N GLY A 553 -9.73 0.98 18.39
CA GLY A 553 -9.19 -0.05 17.49
C GLY A 553 -8.42 -1.18 18.17
N THR A 554 -7.86 -0.97 19.36
CA THR A 554 -7.21 -2.04 20.14
C THR A 554 -8.15 -3.21 20.42
N ALA A 555 -9.42 -2.93 20.75
CA ALA A 555 -10.36 -3.97 21.18
C ALA A 555 -10.78 -4.95 20.06
N PHE A 556 -10.48 -4.64 18.79
CA PHE A 556 -10.82 -5.45 17.62
C PHE A 556 -9.70 -5.49 16.58
N SER A 557 -8.45 -5.45 17.05
CA SER A 557 -7.23 -5.69 16.24
C SER A 557 -6.55 -7.00 16.65
N GLY A 558 -7.37 -7.98 17.04
CA GLY A 558 -6.95 -9.38 17.10
C GLY A 558 -6.90 -9.96 15.69
N ASP A 559 -6.21 -11.07 15.53
CA ASP A 559 -6.14 -11.77 14.26
C ASP A 559 -7.52 -12.34 13.88
N VAL A 560 -7.77 -12.44 12.57
CA VAL A 560 -8.98 -13.01 11.99
C VAL A 560 -8.62 -13.78 10.73
N VAL A 561 -8.99 -15.06 10.69
CA VAL A 561 -8.79 -15.89 9.51
C VAL A 561 -9.62 -15.37 8.34
N TYR A 562 -8.97 -14.99 7.23
CA TYR A 562 -9.64 -14.58 5.99
C TYR A 562 -10.63 -15.67 5.50
N PRO A 563 -11.82 -15.32 4.99
CA PRO A 563 -12.35 -13.98 4.74
C PRO A 563 -13.26 -13.47 5.88
N HIS A 564 -13.09 -13.98 7.09
CA HIS A 564 -13.94 -13.57 8.21
C HIS A 564 -13.64 -12.13 8.64
N LYS A 565 -14.57 -11.61 9.43
CA LYS A 565 -14.53 -10.27 9.99
C LYS A 565 -14.91 -10.31 11.45
N HIS A 566 -14.42 -9.32 12.17
CA HIS A 566 -14.88 -9.02 13.51
C HIS A 566 -16.37 -8.69 13.55
N GLY A 567 -17.04 -9.11 14.63
CA GLY A 567 -18.43 -8.77 14.91
C GLY A 567 -18.62 -7.28 15.24
N SER A 568 -19.84 -6.76 15.23
CA SER A 568 -20.11 -5.34 15.49
C SER A 568 -19.64 -4.85 16.87
N MET A 569 -18.96 -3.70 16.89
CA MET A 569 -18.48 -3.04 18.10
C MET A 569 -19.29 -1.78 18.43
N GLN A 570 -19.39 -1.44 19.72
CA GLN A 570 -19.92 -0.16 20.18
C GLN A 570 -18.98 1.00 19.83
N GLN A 571 -19.56 2.18 19.63
CA GLN A 571 -18.79 3.39 19.41
C GLN A 571 -18.36 3.96 20.77
N PHE A 572 -17.13 4.44 20.87
CA PHE A 572 -16.65 5.06 22.11
C PHE A 572 -17.24 6.47 22.30
N LEU A 573 -17.84 7.09 21.28
CA LEU A 573 -18.41 8.44 21.39
C LEU A 573 -19.87 8.50 20.99
N LYS A 574 -20.56 9.55 21.48
CA LYS A 574 -21.92 9.88 21.05
C LYS A 574 -21.89 10.59 19.70
N LYS A 575 -22.14 9.85 18.61
CA LYS A 575 -22.22 10.40 17.25
C LYS A 575 -23.12 11.64 17.17
N GLN A 576 -22.60 12.74 16.61
CA GLN A 576 -23.34 13.98 16.36
C GLN A 576 -23.70 14.15 14.88
N TRP A 577 -22.72 13.93 13.98
CA TRP A 577 -22.85 14.21 12.54
C TRP A 577 -22.24 13.10 11.68
N ARG A 578 -22.51 13.19 10.37
CA ARG A 578 -21.88 12.38 9.31
C ARG A 578 -21.97 13.13 7.96
N PRO A 579 -21.14 12.77 6.97
CA PRO A 579 -19.88 12.04 7.10
C PRO A 579 -18.75 12.83 7.77
N THR A 580 -17.91 12.08 8.48
CA THR A 580 -16.69 12.58 9.15
C THR A 580 -15.45 12.34 8.28
N ALA A 581 -14.36 13.06 8.49
CA ALA A 581 -13.09 12.86 7.76
C ALA A 581 -11.91 13.46 8.52
N GLY A 582 -10.86 12.69 8.80
CA GLY A 582 -9.74 13.13 9.61
C GLY A 582 -10.10 13.26 11.09
N CYS A 583 -9.18 12.84 11.95
CA CYS A 583 -9.31 12.97 13.40
C CYS A 583 -7.94 13.17 14.06
N GLU A 584 -7.94 13.80 15.22
CA GLU A 584 -6.72 14.05 15.99
C GLU A 584 -7.02 14.18 17.48
N LEU A 585 -6.04 13.90 18.34
CA LEU A 585 -6.10 14.21 19.77
C LEU A 585 -5.33 15.49 20.07
N VAL A 586 -5.90 16.37 20.90
CA VAL A 586 -5.20 17.59 21.33
C VAL A 586 -4.00 17.23 22.21
N SER A 587 -2.80 17.49 21.69
CA SER A 587 -1.51 17.31 22.39
C SER A 587 -0.58 18.47 21.98
N SER A 588 -0.84 19.65 22.54
CA SER A 588 -0.11 20.88 22.20
C SER A 588 -0.17 21.90 23.31
N ARG A 589 0.98 22.37 23.80
CA ARG A 589 1.04 23.46 24.80
C ARG A 589 0.43 24.78 24.33
N ASN A 590 0.28 25.00 23.01
CA ASN A 590 -0.45 26.17 22.53
C ASN A 590 -1.93 26.10 22.93
N PHE A 591 -2.55 24.92 22.92
CA PHE A 591 -3.96 24.77 23.27
C PHE A 591 -4.15 24.81 24.80
N PRO A 592 -5.31 25.27 25.31
CA PRO A 592 -5.54 25.40 26.74
C PRO A 592 -5.59 24.05 27.44
N GLU A 593 -5.27 24.01 28.74
CA GLU A 593 -5.29 22.79 29.57
C GLU A 593 -6.62 22.04 29.48
N SER A 594 -7.74 22.78 29.42
CA SER A 594 -9.09 22.20 29.32
C SER A 594 -9.36 21.45 28.01
N ALA A 595 -8.52 21.63 26.98
CA ALA A 595 -8.64 20.98 25.69
C ALA A 595 -7.71 19.76 25.54
N GLN A 596 -6.66 19.62 26.37
CA GLN A 596 -5.69 18.53 26.24
C GLN A 596 -6.37 17.16 26.33
N GLY A 597 -6.02 16.26 25.41
CA GLY A 597 -6.62 14.92 25.29
C GLY A 597 -8.02 14.89 24.68
N ASN A 598 -8.61 16.03 24.28
CA ASN A 598 -9.88 16.01 23.56
C ASN A 598 -9.69 15.42 22.17
N TYR A 599 -10.68 14.64 21.73
CA TYR A 599 -10.75 14.07 20.39
C TYR A 599 -11.42 15.04 19.42
N LEU A 600 -10.69 15.41 18.38
CA LEU A 600 -11.11 16.26 17.28
C LEU A 600 -11.54 15.40 16.09
N LEU A 601 -12.62 15.80 15.43
CA LEU A 601 -13.19 15.05 14.32
C LEU A 601 -13.76 16.02 13.29
N ASN A 602 -13.22 16.05 12.07
CA ASN A 602 -13.85 16.90 11.06
C ASN A 602 -15.15 16.26 10.57
N ASN A 603 -16.06 17.11 10.14
CA ASN A 603 -17.23 16.72 9.39
C ASN A 603 -17.38 17.65 8.19
N CYS A 604 -17.67 17.07 7.03
CA CYS A 604 -17.59 17.77 5.76
C CYS A 604 -18.96 17.99 5.09
N ILE A 605 -20.05 17.38 5.55
CA ILE A 605 -21.41 17.59 5.00
C ILE A 605 -22.44 17.67 6.15
N GLY A 606 -23.39 18.61 6.04
CA GLY A 606 -24.45 18.83 7.04
C GLY A 606 -23.99 19.71 8.20
N PHE A 607 -22.80 19.44 8.73
CA PHE A 607 -22.04 20.32 9.60
C PHE A 607 -20.66 20.51 8.97
N GLN A 608 -20.24 21.73 8.66
CA GLN A 608 -18.93 22.00 8.06
C GLN A 608 -18.00 22.53 9.15
N GLY A 609 -17.03 21.74 9.60
CA GLY A 609 -16.17 22.15 10.71
C GLY A 609 -15.52 21.02 11.47
N ILE A 610 -15.09 21.32 12.70
CA ILE A 610 -14.36 20.43 13.59
C ILE A 610 -15.16 20.23 14.87
N LEU A 611 -15.63 19.01 15.08
CA LEU A 611 -16.27 18.57 16.32
C LEU A 611 -15.20 18.28 17.37
N GLN A 612 -15.59 18.37 18.64
CA GLN A 612 -14.71 18.12 19.78
C GLN A 612 -15.41 17.25 20.82
N TYR A 613 -14.66 16.30 21.39
CA TYR A 613 -15.15 15.36 22.39
C TYR A 613 -14.16 15.25 23.56
N LYS A 614 -14.69 15.28 24.78
CA LYS A 614 -13.90 15.04 25.98
C LYS A 614 -13.79 13.55 26.24
N MET A 615 -12.56 13.02 26.16
CA MET A 615 -12.25 11.61 26.39
C MET A 615 -12.28 11.27 27.90
N LYS A 616 -12.69 10.05 28.22
CA LYS A 616 -12.57 9.46 29.56
C LYS A 616 -12.30 7.96 29.47
N ASP A 617 -11.54 7.46 30.44
CA ASP A 617 -11.38 6.02 30.64
C ASP A 617 -12.72 5.39 31.04
N ASP A 618 -13.00 4.20 30.49
CA ASP A 618 -14.18 3.40 30.82
C ASP A 618 -13.81 1.90 30.86
N GLY A 619 -13.42 1.42 32.04
CA GLY A 619 -12.91 0.06 32.23
C GLY A 619 -11.64 -0.20 31.39
N SER A 620 -11.68 -1.26 30.57
CA SER A 620 -10.62 -1.56 29.60
C SER A 620 -10.59 -0.62 28.40
N GLY A 621 -11.68 0.09 28.11
CA GLY A 621 -11.81 0.95 26.93
C GLY A 621 -12.02 2.43 27.27
N PHE A 622 -12.84 3.09 26.45
CA PHE A 622 -13.02 4.53 26.44
C PHE A 622 -14.48 4.93 26.19
N HIS A 623 -14.82 6.12 26.68
CA HIS A 623 -16.01 6.86 26.30
C HIS A 623 -15.64 8.32 25.99
N ALA A 624 -16.39 9.00 25.13
CA ALA A 624 -16.23 10.43 24.88
C ALA A 624 -17.56 11.18 24.77
N ASP A 625 -17.64 12.30 25.47
CA ASP A 625 -18.81 13.18 25.52
C ASP A 625 -18.58 14.42 24.64
N PRO A 626 -19.57 14.83 23.80
CA PRO A 626 -19.42 16.00 22.96
C PRO A 626 -19.31 17.27 23.82
N VAL A 627 -18.41 18.16 23.41
CA VAL A 627 -18.29 19.53 23.92
C VAL A 627 -18.50 20.52 22.78
N ASP A 628 -18.35 21.81 23.03
CA ASP A 628 -18.50 22.82 21.98
C ASP A 628 -17.51 22.57 20.82
N PRO A 629 -17.97 22.66 19.57
CA PRO A 629 -17.12 22.42 18.40
C PRO A 629 -15.99 23.46 18.33
N LEU A 630 -14.83 23.04 17.83
CA LEU A 630 -13.66 23.91 17.68
C LEU A 630 -13.81 24.88 16.50
N LEU A 631 -14.49 24.45 15.43
CA LEU A 631 -14.71 25.25 14.23
C LEU A 631 -16.07 24.94 13.61
N VAL A 632 -16.78 25.97 13.16
CA VAL A 632 -17.99 25.88 12.34
C VAL A 632 -17.89 26.84 11.16
N SER A 633 -18.15 26.38 9.94
CA SER A 633 -18.32 27.19 8.74
C SER A 633 -19.80 27.28 8.35
N LYS A 634 -20.21 28.44 7.84
CA LYS A 634 -21.52 28.62 7.20
C LYS A 634 -21.49 28.35 5.70
N ASP A 635 -20.30 28.31 5.09
CA ASP A 635 -20.17 27.90 3.71
C ASP A 635 -20.29 26.38 3.61
N THR A 636 -21.08 25.96 2.63
CA THR A 636 -21.26 24.54 2.35
C THR A 636 -20.19 24.00 1.42
N SER A 637 -19.29 24.83 0.87
CA SER A 637 -18.18 24.39 0.02
C SER A 637 -16.89 24.14 0.82
N PHE A 638 -16.75 24.70 2.03
CA PHE A 638 -15.75 24.27 3.02
C PHE A 638 -15.87 22.76 3.32
N ARG A 639 -14.79 22.02 3.09
CA ARG A 639 -14.71 20.56 3.25
C ARG A 639 -13.42 20.21 4.00
N PRO A 640 -13.43 20.26 5.34
CA PRO A 640 -12.29 19.79 6.11
C PRO A 640 -12.20 18.25 5.98
N VAL A 641 -11.11 17.77 5.42
CA VAL A 641 -10.90 16.33 5.11
C VAL A 641 -9.75 15.70 5.86
N ASP A 642 -8.83 16.52 6.40
CA ASP A 642 -7.72 16.05 7.23
C ASP A 642 -7.26 17.16 8.20
N ILE A 643 -6.65 16.76 9.32
CA ILE A 643 -6.15 17.66 10.37
C ILE A 643 -4.90 17.10 11.05
N GLN A 644 -3.95 17.98 11.41
CA GLN A 644 -2.76 17.60 12.18
C GLN A 644 -2.18 18.79 12.95
N PHE A 645 -1.56 18.55 14.10
CA PHE A 645 -0.76 19.56 14.79
C PHE A 645 0.61 19.76 14.12
N GLY A 646 0.94 21.03 13.84
CA GLY A 646 2.23 21.46 13.29
C GLY A 646 3.36 21.54 14.32
N PRO A 647 4.61 21.78 13.89
CA PRO A 647 5.77 21.96 14.77
C PRO A 647 5.65 23.14 15.74
N ASP A 648 4.87 24.14 15.38
CA ASP A 648 4.57 25.34 16.17
C ASP A 648 3.43 25.13 17.20
N GLY A 649 2.88 23.92 17.27
CA GLY A 649 1.76 23.57 18.14
C GLY A 649 0.40 24.08 17.67
N ALA A 650 0.29 24.72 16.51
CA ALA A 650 -1.00 25.07 15.91
C ALA A 650 -1.64 23.87 15.21
N LEU A 651 -2.97 23.90 15.03
CA LEU A 651 -3.71 22.87 14.32
C LEU A 651 -3.90 23.28 12.85
N TYR A 652 -3.46 22.44 11.92
CA TYR A 652 -3.59 22.65 10.48
C TYR A 652 -4.74 21.82 9.92
N ILE A 653 -5.45 22.37 8.95
CA ILE A 653 -6.68 21.80 8.38
C ILE A 653 -6.55 21.78 6.86
N VAL A 654 -6.74 20.60 6.26
CA VAL A 654 -6.92 20.48 4.81
C VAL A 654 -8.36 20.77 4.47
N ASP A 655 -8.59 21.88 3.77
CA ASP A 655 -9.85 22.20 3.12
C ASP A 655 -9.76 21.82 1.64
N TRP A 656 -10.40 20.69 1.29
CA TRP A 656 -10.55 20.27 -0.10
C TRP A 656 -11.23 21.38 -0.92
N TYR A 657 -12.14 22.13 -0.29
CA TYR A 657 -13.01 23.14 -0.88
C TYR A 657 -13.75 22.67 -2.14
N ASN A 658 -14.96 22.11 -1.96
CA ASN A 658 -15.75 21.66 -3.10
C ASN A 658 -17.27 21.87 -2.92
N PRO A 659 -17.90 22.64 -3.82
CA PRO A 659 -19.34 22.86 -3.81
C PRO A 659 -20.12 21.59 -4.20
N LEU A 660 -19.51 20.63 -4.89
CA LEU A 660 -20.19 19.45 -5.45
C LEU A 660 -19.41 18.14 -5.20
N VAL A 661 -19.75 17.46 -4.10
CA VAL A 661 -19.04 16.25 -3.65
C VAL A 661 -19.75 14.92 -3.93
N GLY A 662 -21.08 14.91 -4.11
CA GLY A 662 -21.84 13.64 -4.27
C GLY A 662 -21.69 13.01 -5.66
N HIS A 663 -21.46 11.70 -5.74
CA HIS A 663 -21.21 10.98 -7.02
C HIS A 663 -22.36 10.16 -7.57
N MET A 664 -23.38 9.90 -6.74
CA MET A 664 -24.59 9.20 -7.19
C MET A 664 -25.65 10.18 -7.69
N GLN A 665 -25.62 11.41 -7.17
CA GLN A 665 -26.60 12.46 -7.47
C GLN A 665 -26.20 13.29 -8.70
N HIS A 666 -24.91 13.33 -9.03
CA HIS A 666 -24.33 14.17 -10.07
C HIS A 666 -23.34 13.37 -10.91
N SER A 667 -23.26 13.67 -12.21
CA SER A 667 -22.28 13.03 -13.09
C SER A 667 -20.86 13.28 -12.58
N LEU A 668 -19.96 12.29 -12.73
CA LEU A 668 -18.53 12.48 -12.46
C LEU A 668 -17.88 13.53 -13.38
N ARG A 669 -18.53 13.82 -14.51
CA ARG A 669 -18.13 14.84 -15.51
C ARG A 669 -19.00 16.11 -15.44
N ASP A 670 -19.77 16.31 -14.35
CA ASP A 670 -20.57 17.52 -14.20
C ASP A 670 -19.65 18.76 -14.22
N PRO A 671 -19.89 19.75 -15.10
CA PRO A 671 -19.03 20.92 -15.25
C PRO A 671 -19.01 21.85 -14.03
N LYS A 672 -19.89 21.64 -13.03
CA LYS A 672 -19.88 22.37 -11.75
C LYS A 672 -19.07 21.68 -10.65
N ARG A 673 -18.41 20.55 -10.92
CA ARG A 673 -17.42 19.98 -10.00
C ARG A 673 -16.17 20.84 -10.02
N ASP A 674 -15.78 21.30 -8.84
CA ASP A 674 -14.54 22.05 -8.72
C ASP A 674 -13.32 21.13 -8.79
N LYS A 675 -12.28 21.62 -9.45
CA LYS A 675 -11.01 20.93 -9.67
C LYS A 675 -9.79 21.79 -9.34
N HIS A 676 -10.00 23.01 -8.87
CA HIS A 676 -8.98 24.06 -8.94
C HIS A 676 -8.76 24.80 -7.62
N HIS A 677 -9.64 24.62 -6.64
CA HIS A 677 -9.56 25.31 -5.36
C HIS A 677 -9.15 24.33 -4.26
N GLY A 678 -8.47 24.87 -3.25
CA GLY A 678 -7.88 24.05 -2.20
C GLY A 678 -7.09 24.91 -1.22
N ARG A 679 -7.29 24.68 0.08
CA ARG A 679 -6.76 25.58 1.12
C ARG A 679 -6.22 24.80 2.30
N ILE A 680 -5.20 25.38 2.92
CA ILE A 680 -4.73 24.98 4.23
C ILE A 680 -5.05 26.11 5.20
N TRP A 681 -5.78 25.77 6.26
CA TRP A 681 -6.09 26.69 7.36
C TRP A 681 -5.29 26.33 8.60
N ARG A 682 -5.01 27.33 9.44
CA ARG A 682 -4.25 27.17 10.68
C ARG A 682 -5.00 27.78 11.85
N ILE A 683 -5.24 27.00 12.90
CA ILE A 683 -5.88 27.43 14.15
C ILE A 683 -4.84 27.46 15.27
N ARG A 684 -4.83 28.56 16.02
CA ARG A 684 -4.09 28.67 17.30
C ARG A 684 -5.00 29.16 18.42
N TYR A 685 -4.61 28.88 19.65
CA TYR A 685 -5.16 29.55 20.83
C TYR A 685 -4.27 30.74 21.20
N THR A 686 -4.88 31.91 21.41
CA THR A 686 -4.18 33.18 21.65
C THR A 686 -3.82 33.43 23.11
N GLY A 687 -4.39 32.66 24.03
CA GLY A 687 -4.10 32.78 25.46
C GLY A 687 -2.75 32.17 25.86
N ASN A 688 -2.14 31.36 24.99
CA ASN A 688 -0.83 30.76 25.19
C ASN A 688 0.09 31.13 24.01
N ASP A 689 1.40 31.10 24.27
CA ASP A 689 2.38 31.23 23.19
C ASP A 689 2.31 30.02 22.24
N LEU A 690 2.75 30.22 21.00
CA LEU A 690 3.02 29.11 20.09
C LEU A 690 4.19 28.28 20.63
N VAL A 691 4.20 27.00 20.31
CA VAL A 691 5.32 26.12 20.63
C VAL A 691 6.50 26.53 19.75
N LYS A 692 7.69 26.59 20.34
CA LYS A 692 8.90 26.78 19.55
C LYS A 692 9.16 25.49 18.76
N ALA A 693 9.15 25.59 17.43
CA ALA A 693 9.38 24.44 16.56
C ALA A 693 10.67 23.68 16.96
N PRO A 694 10.57 22.37 17.28
CA PRO A 694 11.74 21.58 17.64
C PRO A 694 12.65 21.41 16.44
N GLN A 695 13.95 21.48 16.67
CA GLN A 695 14.95 21.13 15.65
C GLN A 695 15.07 19.61 15.65
N ILE A 696 14.60 18.95 14.60
CA ILE A 696 14.66 17.47 14.48
C ILE A 696 15.66 17.09 13.40
N ALA A 697 15.48 17.62 12.18
CA ALA A 697 16.39 17.34 11.08
C ALA A 697 17.85 17.65 11.46
N ASP A 698 18.75 16.75 11.04
CA ASP A 698 20.20 16.86 11.19
C ASP A 698 20.71 16.92 12.65
N GLN A 699 19.85 16.65 13.65
CA GLN A 699 20.27 16.61 15.04
C GLN A 699 21.03 15.31 15.38
N PRO A 700 21.97 15.36 16.35
CA PRO A 700 22.59 14.15 16.87
C PRO A 700 21.57 13.29 17.63
N ILE A 701 21.82 11.97 17.66
CA ILE A 701 20.93 10.96 18.28
C ILE A 701 20.58 11.36 19.72
N GLU A 702 21.55 11.83 20.50
CA GLU A 702 21.33 12.21 21.90
C GLU A 702 20.36 13.39 22.04
N ALA A 703 20.43 14.37 21.13
CA ALA A 703 19.49 15.49 21.12
C ALA A 703 18.09 15.06 20.68
N LEU A 704 18.00 14.12 19.74
CA LEU A 704 16.73 13.53 19.32
C LEU A 704 16.06 12.78 20.49
N LEU A 705 16.81 11.98 21.24
CA LEU A 705 16.27 11.26 22.40
C LEU A 705 15.73 12.21 23.48
N GLU A 706 16.36 13.35 23.71
CA GLU A 706 15.82 14.36 24.63
C GLU A 706 14.48 14.95 24.17
N LEU A 707 14.25 15.08 22.86
CA LEU A 707 12.96 15.55 22.33
C LEU A 707 11.83 14.53 22.52
N LEU A 708 12.12 13.26 22.85
CA LEU A 708 11.09 12.29 23.25
C LEU A 708 10.42 12.64 24.59
N LYS A 709 10.98 13.57 25.36
CA LYS A 709 10.36 14.08 26.61
C LYS A 709 9.37 15.22 26.38
N GLU A 710 9.27 15.74 25.16
CA GLU A 710 8.34 16.84 24.84
C GLU A 710 6.88 16.39 24.94
N PRO A 711 5.96 17.23 25.45
CA PRO A 711 4.56 16.84 25.63
C PRO A 711 3.80 16.69 24.31
N GLU A 712 4.22 17.38 23.23
CA GLU A 712 3.60 17.27 21.91
C GLU A 712 3.81 15.89 21.29
N TYR A 713 2.73 15.11 21.15
CA TYR A 713 2.75 13.81 20.47
C TYR A 713 3.36 13.90 19.07
N ARG A 714 2.99 14.91 18.28
CA ARG A 714 3.51 15.07 16.91
C ARG A 714 5.00 15.45 16.85
N THR A 715 5.58 15.95 17.93
CA THR A 715 7.04 16.09 18.06
C THR A 715 7.69 14.72 18.24
N ARG A 716 7.27 13.95 19.26
CA ARG A 716 7.79 12.59 19.51
C ARG A 716 7.60 11.66 18.30
N TYR A 717 6.47 11.78 17.62
CA TYR A 717 6.15 11.12 16.36
C TYR A 717 7.23 11.34 15.29
N ARG A 718 7.58 12.60 15.00
CA ARG A 718 8.60 12.96 14.02
C ARG A 718 10.01 12.56 14.48
N VAL A 719 10.30 12.66 15.77
CA VAL A 719 11.58 12.23 16.36
C VAL A 719 11.80 10.74 16.19
N ARG A 720 10.80 9.88 16.48
CA ARG A 720 10.92 8.43 16.26
C ARG A 720 11.18 8.08 14.80
N ARG A 721 10.52 8.78 13.87
CA ARG A 721 10.76 8.62 12.43
C ARG A 721 12.17 9.03 12.05
N GLU A 722 12.66 10.14 12.59
CA GLU A 722 14.04 10.60 12.33
C GLU A 722 15.07 9.61 12.89
N LEU A 723 14.90 9.14 14.13
CA LEU A 723 15.78 8.15 14.75
C LEU A 723 15.92 6.87 13.91
N ARG A 724 14.89 6.47 13.16
CA ARG A 724 14.94 5.31 12.25
C ARG A 724 15.90 5.52 11.07
N ASN A 725 16.13 6.77 10.65
CA ASN A 725 17.06 7.09 9.56
C ASN A 725 18.54 6.94 9.98
N HIS A 726 18.82 6.72 11.26
CA HIS A 726 20.18 6.50 11.77
C HIS A 726 20.52 5.01 11.89
N ASP A 727 21.81 4.71 12.07
CA ASP A 727 22.31 3.35 12.31
C ASP A 727 21.60 2.72 13.53
N PRO A 728 20.87 1.60 13.36
CA PRO A 728 20.06 1.02 14.42
C PRO A 728 20.86 0.62 15.66
N ASP A 729 22.10 0.18 15.50
CA ASP A 729 22.92 -0.31 16.62
C ASP A 729 23.42 0.88 17.45
N LYS A 730 23.78 2.00 16.80
CA LYS A 730 24.12 3.26 17.49
C LYS A 730 22.93 3.85 18.23
N VAL A 731 21.75 3.90 17.59
CA VAL A 731 20.55 4.42 18.27
C VAL A 731 20.17 3.51 19.44
N SER A 732 20.21 2.19 19.25
CA SER A 732 19.94 1.22 20.32
C SER A 732 20.86 1.43 21.52
N ALA A 733 22.17 1.59 21.32
CA ALA A 733 23.12 1.85 22.40
C ALA A 733 22.91 3.22 23.08
N ALA A 734 22.54 4.25 22.30
CA ALA A 734 22.21 5.56 22.84
C ALA A 734 20.93 5.54 23.69
N VAL A 735 19.91 4.78 23.27
CA VAL A 735 18.69 4.55 24.05
C VAL A 735 19.01 3.89 25.38
N ASP A 736 19.89 2.89 25.42
CA ASP A 736 20.29 2.23 26.68
C ASP A 736 20.94 3.22 27.66
N THR A 737 21.82 4.08 27.14
CA THR A 737 22.48 5.12 27.92
C THR A 737 21.45 6.13 28.43
N TRP A 738 20.60 6.64 27.54
CA TRP A 738 19.55 7.61 27.86
C TRP A 738 18.57 7.10 28.91
N ILE A 739 18.11 5.85 28.78
CA ILE A 739 17.25 5.18 29.77
C ILE A 739 17.91 5.10 31.14
N SER A 740 19.21 4.84 31.20
CA SER A 740 19.95 4.73 32.46
C SER A 740 20.10 6.07 33.20
N GLU A 741 19.93 7.18 32.49
CA GLU A 741 20.06 8.55 33.00
C GLU A 741 18.70 9.21 33.32
N LEU A 742 17.57 8.53 33.05
CA LEU A 742 16.23 9.05 33.38
C LEU A 742 16.04 9.20 34.90
N ASP A 743 15.45 10.31 35.32
CA ASP A 743 15.11 10.56 36.73
C ASP A 743 13.87 9.75 37.14
N GLU A 744 14.05 8.76 38.01
CA GLU A 744 12.97 7.93 38.55
C GLU A 744 11.87 8.72 39.29
N ASN A 745 12.13 9.98 39.66
CA ASN A 745 11.15 10.86 40.30
C ASN A 745 10.36 11.73 39.31
N ASP A 746 10.70 11.70 38.01
CA ASP A 746 9.94 12.39 36.98
C ASP A 746 8.53 11.77 36.89
N PRO A 747 7.43 12.56 36.96
CA PRO A 747 6.08 12.02 36.78
C PRO A 747 5.86 11.32 35.42
N ASN A 748 6.69 11.60 34.42
CA ASN A 748 6.67 10.96 33.11
C ASN A 748 7.69 9.83 32.96
N TYR A 749 8.33 9.36 34.05
CA TYR A 749 9.37 8.33 34.00
C TYR A 749 8.95 7.09 33.19
N SER A 750 7.79 6.50 33.51
CA SER A 750 7.27 5.32 32.81
C SER A 750 6.98 5.59 31.33
N HIS A 751 6.54 6.80 30.99
CA HIS A 751 6.28 7.21 29.61
C HIS A 751 7.58 7.39 28.81
N ASN A 752 8.58 8.07 29.39
CA ASN A 752 9.90 8.23 28.78
C ASN A 752 10.58 6.86 28.55
N MET A 753 10.46 5.94 29.50
CA MET A 753 10.94 4.56 29.36
C MET A 753 10.24 3.82 28.22
N LEU A 754 8.92 4.01 28.10
CA LEU A 754 8.11 3.43 27.02
C LEU A 754 8.49 4.00 25.64
N GLU A 755 8.79 5.30 25.54
CA GLU A 755 9.33 5.88 24.30
C GLU A 755 10.65 5.20 23.90
N GLY A 756 11.52 4.88 24.86
CA GLY A 756 12.72 4.07 24.60
C GLY A 756 12.41 2.67 24.07
N LEU A 757 11.43 1.96 24.66
CA LEU A 757 10.98 0.64 24.16
C LEU A 757 10.40 0.74 22.74
N TRP A 758 9.62 1.78 22.46
CA TRP A 758 9.06 2.01 21.12
C TRP A 758 10.13 2.37 20.09
N VAL A 759 11.18 3.13 20.45
CA VAL A 759 12.33 3.34 19.56
C VAL A 759 13.01 2.01 19.23
N LYS A 760 13.20 1.11 20.19
CA LYS A 760 13.76 -0.23 19.94
C LYS A 760 12.87 -1.05 19.00
N GLN A 761 11.55 -1.03 19.21
CA GLN A 761 10.58 -1.66 18.31
C GLN A 761 10.65 -1.09 16.90
N ASN A 762 10.72 0.23 16.79
CA ASN A 762 10.80 0.97 15.54
C ASN A 762 12.07 0.66 14.72
N LEU A 763 13.14 0.22 15.38
CA LEU A 763 14.41 -0.19 14.77
C LEU A 763 14.51 -1.70 14.48
N ASP A 764 13.43 -2.43 14.73
CA ASP A 764 13.38 -3.90 14.70
C ASP A 764 14.42 -4.56 15.64
N VAL A 765 14.66 -3.95 16.81
CA VAL A 765 15.59 -4.46 17.84
C VAL A 765 14.80 -4.98 19.04
N VAL A 766 14.81 -6.30 19.24
CA VAL A 766 14.12 -6.95 20.37
C VAL A 766 14.94 -6.80 21.65
N ASP A 767 14.43 -6.00 22.59
CA ASP A 767 15.00 -5.83 23.94
C ASP A 767 14.12 -6.53 24.99
N THR A 768 14.45 -7.78 25.30
CA THR A 768 13.65 -8.59 26.23
C THR A 768 13.70 -8.10 27.67
N GLU A 769 14.78 -7.44 28.09
CA GLU A 769 14.94 -7.00 29.48
C GLU A 769 14.17 -5.70 29.71
N LEU A 770 14.28 -4.74 28.79
CA LEU A 770 13.44 -3.55 28.80
C LEU A 770 11.95 -3.90 28.67
N LEU A 771 11.59 -4.84 27.79
CA LEU A 771 10.22 -5.31 27.66
C LEU A 771 9.68 -5.86 28.98
N LYS A 772 10.38 -6.80 29.64
CA LYS A 772 9.95 -7.38 30.91
C LYS A 772 9.81 -6.32 32.00
N ARG A 773 10.73 -5.36 32.05
CA ARG A 773 10.64 -4.22 32.96
C ARG A 773 9.32 -3.47 32.75
N MET A 774 8.99 -3.13 31.50
CA MET A 774 7.76 -2.41 31.16
C MET A 774 6.48 -3.22 31.37
N LEU A 775 6.51 -4.54 31.19
CA LEU A 775 5.40 -5.45 31.50
C LEU A 775 5.08 -5.53 33.01
N THR A 776 5.94 -4.98 33.87
CA THR A 776 5.77 -4.95 35.33
C THR A 776 5.76 -3.53 35.90
N ASP A 777 5.66 -2.50 35.04
CA ASP A 777 5.69 -1.09 35.44
C ASP A 777 4.50 -0.74 36.36
N GLY A 778 4.67 0.25 37.23
CA GLY A 778 3.62 0.72 38.13
C GLY A 778 2.42 1.35 37.40
N ASP A 779 2.64 1.92 36.21
CA ASP A 779 1.58 2.48 35.38
C ASP A 779 0.99 1.42 34.43
N PHE A 780 -0.29 1.11 34.62
CA PHE A 780 -1.00 0.13 33.78
C PHE A 780 -1.02 0.50 32.29
N ARG A 781 -0.92 1.80 31.94
CA ARG A 781 -0.88 2.26 30.55
C ARG A 781 0.42 1.84 29.89
N ALA A 782 1.52 1.86 30.65
CA ALA A 782 2.82 1.40 30.21
C ALA A 782 2.84 -0.13 30.06
N ARG A 783 2.24 -0.88 31.00
CA ARG A 783 2.07 -2.34 30.89
C ARG A 783 1.22 -2.74 29.68
N ALA A 784 0.13 -2.03 29.42
CA ALA A 784 -0.74 -2.27 28.26
C ALA A 784 0.02 -2.05 26.94
N ALA A 785 0.77 -0.94 26.83
CA ALA A 785 1.60 -0.67 25.67
C ALA A 785 2.71 -1.72 25.49
N ALA A 786 3.38 -2.13 26.56
CA ALA A 786 4.40 -3.19 26.54
C ALA A 786 3.82 -4.55 26.13
N THR A 787 2.59 -4.87 26.58
CA THR A 787 1.88 -6.09 26.16
C THR A 787 1.63 -6.10 24.66
N ARG A 788 1.35 -4.94 24.06
CA ARG A 788 1.27 -4.82 22.60
C ARG A 788 2.62 -5.03 21.91
N VAL A 789 3.71 -4.47 22.46
CA VAL A 789 5.07 -4.73 21.95
C VAL A 789 5.38 -6.23 21.99
N LEU A 790 5.07 -6.90 23.10
CA LEU A 790 5.20 -8.35 23.24
C LEU A 790 4.44 -9.12 22.15
N CYS A 791 3.22 -8.69 21.80
CA CYS A 791 2.48 -9.32 20.71
C CYS A 791 3.22 -9.26 19.36
N TYR A 792 3.79 -8.11 19.02
CA TYR A 792 4.54 -7.95 17.77
C TYR A 792 5.90 -8.64 17.79
N TRP A 793 6.48 -8.86 18.97
CA TRP A 793 7.73 -9.58 19.14
C TRP A 793 7.56 -11.05 19.53
N ARG A 794 6.33 -11.58 19.57
CA ARG A 794 6.00 -12.91 20.12
C ARG A 794 6.86 -14.03 19.54
N ASP A 795 7.15 -13.98 18.24
CA ASP A 795 7.93 -14.99 17.52
C ASP A 795 9.44 -14.95 17.85
N ARG A 796 9.89 -13.87 18.51
CA ARG A 796 11.31 -13.61 18.86
C ARG A 796 11.55 -13.47 20.36
N VAL A 797 10.50 -13.53 21.19
CA VAL A 797 10.60 -13.46 22.65
C VAL A 797 10.32 -14.84 23.24
N PRO A 798 11.33 -15.52 23.81
CA PRO A 798 11.14 -16.82 24.46
C PRO A 798 10.12 -16.73 25.61
N GLY A 799 9.18 -17.67 25.65
CA GLY A 799 8.13 -17.70 26.70
C GLY A 799 7.08 -16.61 26.54
N ALA A 800 6.80 -16.15 25.31
CA ALA A 800 5.79 -15.11 25.06
C ALA A 800 4.42 -15.45 25.66
N LEU A 801 3.97 -16.71 25.59
CA LEU A 801 2.73 -17.17 26.21
C LEU A 801 2.76 -17.05 27.74
N ASP A 802 3.87 -17.39 28.40
CA ASP A 802 4.00 -17.26 29.85
C ASP A 802 3.93 -15.78 30.29
N LEU A 803 4.56 -14.89 29.51
CA LEU A 803 4.47 -13.45 29.74
C LEU A 803 3.04 -12.95 29.53
N LEU A 804 2.34 -13.39 28.47
CA LEU A 804 0.94 -13.03 28.23
C LEU A 804 -0.01 -13.57 29.30
N GLU A 805 0.26 -14.74 29.86
CA GLU A 805 -0.54 -15.31 30.96
C GLU A 805 -0.50 -14.42 32.21
N VAL A 806 0.66 -13.81 32.51
CA VAL A 806 0.75 -12.80 33.57
C VAL A 806 -0.13 -11.59 33.25
N GLN A 807 -0.09 -11.09 32.01
CA GLN A 807 -0.84 -9.89 31.60
C GLN A 807 -2.36 -10.13 31.51
N VAL A 808 -2.82 -11.33 31.15
CA VAL A 808 -4.25 -11.71 31.19
C VAL A 808 -4.80 -11.68 32.62
N ASN A 809 -3.93 -11.82 33.61
CA ASN A 809 -4.27 -11.77 35.03
C ASN A 809 -3.91 -10.43 35.69
N ASP A 810 -3.59 -9.40 34.92
CA ASP A 810 -3.28 -8.06 35.44
C ASP A 810 -4.48 -7.45 36.17
N GLU A 811 -4.21 -6.66 37.22
CA GLU A 811 -5.24 -5.95 37.98
C GLU A 811 -6.07 -5.01 37.11
N HIS A 812 -5.45 -4.38 36.11
CA HIS A 812 -6.09 -3.38 35.28
C HIS A 812 -6.71 -4.02 34.02
N PRO A 813 -8.01 -3.79 33.75
CA PRO A 813 -8.72 -4.45 32.65
C PRO A 813 -8.16 -4.11 31.26
N ARG A 814 -7.54 -2.94 31.05
CA ARG A 814 -6.88 -2.58 29.78
C ARG A 814 -5.66 -3.46 29.44
N VAL A 815 -4.88 -3.86 30.45
CA VAL A 815 -3.72 -4.75 30.24
C VAL A 815 -4.22 -6.14 29.85
N ARG A 816 -5.25 -6.62 30.54
CA ARG A 816 -5.94 -7.88 30.20
C ARG A 816 -6.47 -7.87 28.77
N LEU A 817 -7.06 -6.77 28.32
CA LEU A 817 -7.57 -6.63 26.95
C LEU A 817 -6.47 -6.79 25.90
N GLU A 818 -5.33 -6.10 26.08
CA GLU A 818 -4.18 -6.23 25.17
C GLU A 818 -3.64 -7.66 25.13
N ALA A 819 -3.58 -8.32 26.28
CA ALA A 819 -3.10 -9.69 26.40
C ALA A 819 -4.04 -10.68 25.70
N ILE A 820 -5.36 -10.56 25.93
CA ILE A 820 -6.38 -11.38 25.26
C ILE A 820 -6.30 -11.17 23.74
N ARG A 821 -6.23 -9.91 23.28
CA ARG A 821 -6.07 -9.58 21.86
C ARG A 821 -4.84 -10.29 21.27
N ALA A 822 -3.71 -10.25 21.96
CA ALA A 822 -2.46 -10.84 21.51
C ALA A 822 -2.52 -12.37 21.34
N LEU A 823 -3.34 -13.06 22.15
CA LEU A 823 -3.47 -14.53 22.08
C LEU A 823 -4.11 -15.01 20.77
N SER A 824 -4.89 -14.16 20.09
CA SER A 824 -5.51 -14.51 18.81
C SER A 824 -4.51 -14.80 17.68
N PHE A 825 -3.26 -14.38 17.83
CA PHE A 825 -2.21 -14.53 16.82
C PHE A 825 -1.45 -15.87 16.90
N PHE A 826 -1.67 -16.69 17.93
CA PHE A 826 -1.02 -18.00 18.06
C PHE A 826 -1.78 -19.10 17.30
N ASP A 827 -1.05 -20.07 16.77
CA ASP A 827 -1.53 -21.20 15.96
C ASP A 827 -0.68 -22.46 16.21
N GLY A 828 -1.00 -23.57 15.53
CA GLY A 828 -0.23 -24.81 15.61
C GLY A 828 -0.12 -25.37 17.03
N GLU A 829 1.10 -25.74 17.43
CA GLU A 829 1.37 -26.36 18.74
C GLU A 829 1.02 -25.45 19.94
N ASP A 830 0.95 -24.14 19.73
CA ASP A 830 0.65 -23.13 20.77
C ASP A 830 -0.85 -22.81 20.91
N LEU A 831 -1.68 -23.29 19.98
CA LEU A 831 -3.10 -22.94 19.88
C LEU A 831 -3.89 -23.28 21.16
N ASP A 832 -3.77 -24.52 21.65
CA ASP A 832 -4.48 -24.99 22.84
C ASP A 832 -4.10 -24.17 24.06
N ARG A 833 -2.79 -23.87 24.21
CA ARG A 833 -2.27 -23.10 25.33
C ARG A 833 -2.76 -21.65 25.28
N ALA A 834 -2.78 -21.04 24.10
CA ALA A 834 -3.31 -19.68 23.93
C ALA A 834 -4.80 -19.60 24.31
N GLN A 835 -5.59 -20.61 23.93
CA GLN A 835 -6.99 -20.70 24.30
C GLN A 835 -7.20 -20.85 25.81
N GLU A 836 -6.43 -21.71 26.47
CA GLU A 836 -6.46 -21.86 27.93
C GLU A 836 -6.15 -20.55 28.66
N ILE A 837 -5.10 -19.85 28.23
CA ILE A 837 -4.69 -18.58 28.83
C ILE A 837 -5.81 -17.53 28.66
N ALA A 838 -6.40 -17.40 27.47
CA ALA A 838 -7.46 -16.42 27.21
C ALA A 838 -8.65 -16.58 28.17
N LEU A 839 -9.03 -17.82 28.49
CA LEU A 839 -10.13 -18.14 29.39
C LEU A 839 -9.85 -17.78 30.85
N GLN A 840 -8.58 -17.63 31.26
CA GLN A 840 -8.25 -17.20 32.63
C GLN A 840 -8.75 -15.79 32.93
N SER A 841 -8.91 -14.94 31.91
CA SER A 841 -9.48 -13.61 32.07
C SER A 841 -10.85 -13.63 32.78
N LEU A 842 -11.63 -14.70 32.62
CA LEU A 842 -12.97 -14.88 33.22
C LEU A 842 -12.97 -15.02 34.75
N ILE A 843 -11.82 -15.17 35.38
CA ILE A 843 -11.66 -15.14 36.85
C ILE A 843 -11.89 -13.71 37.38
N HIS A 844 -11.69 -12.71 36.53
CA HIS A 844 -11.79 -11.29 36.85
C HIS A 844 -13.06 -10.67 36.29
N ASP A 845 -13.45 -9.52 36.83
CA ASP A 845 -14.60 -8.75 36.33
C ASP A 845 -14.41 -8.38 34.85
N GLN A 846 -15.50 -8.54 34.09
CA GLN A 846 -15.57 -8.25 32.68
C GLN A 846 -16.33 -6.94 32.45
N ASP A 847 -15.87 -6.18 31.46
CA ASP A 847 -16.60 -5.06 30.87
C ASP A 847 -16.90 -5.35 29.40
N TYR A 848 -17.64 -4.46 28.73
CA TYR A 848 -18.05 -4.66 27.35
C TYR A 848 -16.88 -4.96 26.39
N TYR A 849 -15.77 -4.22 26.49
CA TYR A 849 -14.66 -4.38 25.56
C TYR A 849 -13.88 -5.65 25.85
N LEU A 850 -13.68 -6.03 27.12
CA LEU A 850 -13.08 -7.33 27.47
C LEU A 850 -13.92 -8.51 26.96
N GLU A 851 -15.24 -8.50 27.19
CA GLU A 851 -16.14 -9.55 26.69
C GLU A 851 -16.08 -9.65 25.17
N TYR A 852 -16.08 -8.51 24.49
CA TYR A 852 -15.97 -8.44 23.04
C TYR A 852 -14.64 -9.03 22.56
N THR A 853 -13.50 -8.54 23.07
CA THR A 853 -12.16 -8.96 22.63
C THR A 853 -11.94 -10.44 22.92
N LEU A 854 -12.39 -10.94 24.07
CA LEU A 854 -12.31 -12.36 24.42
C LEU A 854 -13.13 -13.22 23.47
N LYS A 855 -14.38 -12.81 23.18
CA LYS A 855 -15.24 -13.55 22.24
C LYS A 855 -14.62 -13.64 20.86
N GLU A 856 -14.10 -12.53 20.33
CA GLU A 856 -13.47 -12.50 19.01
C GLU A 856 -12.18 -13.33 18.98
N THR A 857 -11.36 -13.24 20.03
CA THR A 857 -10.14 -14.05 20.19
C THR A 857 -10.44 -15.54 20.17
N LEU A 858 -11.39 -15.99 21.00
CA LEU A 858 -11.79 -17.40 21.05
C LEU A 858 -12.39 -17.88 19.72
N ALA A 859 -13.17 -17.02 19.04
CA ALA A 859 -13.73 -17.36 17.74
C ALA A 859 -12.66 -17.52 16.64
N THR A 860 -11.54 -16.79 16.73
CA THR A 860 -10.39 -16.97 15.83
C THR A 860 -9.66 -18.27 16.13
N LEU A 861 -9.34 -18.53 17.41
CA LEU A 861 -8.63 -19.75 17.83
C LEU A 861 -9.44 -21.03 17.50
N GLU A 862 -10.75 -21.02 17.74
CA GLU A 862 -11.64 -22.15 17.39
C GLU A 862 -11.65 -22.41 15.87
N LYS A 863 -11.56 -21.39 15.03
CA LYS A 863 -11.52 -21.58 13.57
C LYS A 863 -10.22 -22.20 13.10
N ARG A 864 -9.09 -21.81 13.68
CA ARG A 864 -7.77 -22.41 13.38
C ARG A 864 -7.75 -23.89 13.73
N ALA A 865 -8.27 -24.25 14.90
CA ALA A 865 -8.40 -25.64 15.34
C ALA A 865 -9.27 -26.51 14.42
N ASN A 866 -10.19 -25.92 13.65
CA ASN A 866 -11.03 -26.63 12.68
C ASN A 866 -10.40 -26.71 11.27
N GLN A 867 -9.28 -26.04 11.03
CA GLN A 867 -8.54 -26.05 9.77
C GLN A 867 -7.35 -27.02 9.77
N GLU A 868 -6.79 -27.30 10.95
CA GLU A 868 -5.88 -28.41 11.24
C GLU A 868 -6.62 -29.77 11.24
#